data_AF-A0A413Q8G4-F1
#
_entry.id   AF-A0A413Q8G4-F1
#
_cell.length_a   1.000
_cell.length_b   1.000
_cell.length_c   1.000
_cell.angle_alpha   90.00
_cell.angle_beta   90.00
_cell.angle_gamma   90.00
#
_symmetry.space_group_name_H-M   'P 1'
#
loop_
_entity.id
_entity.type
_entity.pdbx_description
1 polymer ?
#
loop_
_entity_poly.entity_id
_entity_poly.type
_entity_poly.pdbx_seq_one_letter_code
_entity_poly.pdbx_strand_id
1 'polypeptide(L)'
;MQKSMKRLLSIILSFTMLFSSNCIAYGADEENVNNRAEKARVESLNESDEVQESDLQDPEYYKRYYNTDNSVETYGVNTTELQQYDGNSLARAGSGVLGCDVSKWQGNINWTQAKNAGIQYAFIRVAYRGRTDGVIRLDPNFRANVQNAINAGVKVGVYFYSEAINEREAVEEANTLISNIYMYNISMPLVIDYEGFNQNERIGQANLSKSAYTGIVSAFCEKVKSAGYTPMVYASTSYFTNYLEGEYLSNAYCIWSAAYSNPPEHYNSFKYDFWQFTSSANAVQYGMEPGSVDLDYWYAGRTIIGNDYSSVFDANYYYNMYPDLQKAIGNNQAELLYHFLNYGMAEGRVACASFDVLSYKARYEDLRKAFGDNMKAYFQHYLTRKKYEPYRDGSPIKYKVTFISNGEIVKTDEASYCRAATPPNVSLPGYTLTGWDKLFNSVVSDMTVTAQWTPATLTVKYDATGGKVSNGSKKVTYLGNYGDLESPKRDGYTFTGWYTAANGGTQITKDTKVEVTSDQTIYAHWTANSYAVTFNADGGTVTTNTKTVTFGNAYGELPTPTRSGYTFAGWWTAVDSGEQINAESVVKTASDHVLYAHWVLNSVSVSYQTHVANIGWQNGVSNGVMAGTVGRGLQLEAIKINVKSDADIGVIYTTHVKNDGWHGNSFNGEQSGTTGQSKQVEALMLKLTGKDADKYDIYYRVHAQNYGWLAWAKNGEAAGTSGYAYRLEAIQIVVTAKGDMAPTVFYGGYTSNNAKAYISKTSTVPIINTNASVRYQSHVSNIGWQSAVENGSLSGTTGRSLGLEAVKIDLNGQPCPGGIKYQSHVSNIGWQNAVADGALAGTTGRALNVEAINMALTGEVANQYDIYYRVHAQNYGWLGWAKNGQNAGTTGQSLHLEALQIVLVKKGQSAPGNNYGGIISKNTMAYIAR
;
A
#
# COMPACT_ATOMS: atom_id res chain seq x y z
N MET A 1 -36.93 4.04 1.85
CA MET A 1 -37.16 3.26 0.61
C MET A 1 -35.79 2.78 0.15
N GLN A 2 -35.36 1.57 0.52
CA GLN A 2 -35.64 0.25 -0.09
C GLN A 2 -34.77 -0.08 -1.33
N LYS A 3 -33.80 -0.99 -1.12
CA LYS A 3 -33.14 -1.93 -2.07
C LYS A 3 -32.27 -1.31 -3.22
N SER A 4 -31.16 -1.91 -3.67
CA SER A 4 -30.34 -3.02 -3.13
C SER A 4 -28.97 -3.19 -3.84
N MET A 5 -27.88 -3.12 -3.08
CA MET A 5 -26.68 -4.01 -3.03
C MET A 5 -26.02 -4.67 -4.27
N LYS A 6 -24.66 -4.71 -4.19
CA LYS A 6 -23.64 -5.64 -4.78
C LYS A 6 -23.20 -5.34 -6.24
N ARG A 7 -21.94 -4.90 -6.45
CA ARG A 7 -20.64 -5.65 -6.49
C ARG A 7 -20.45 -6.49 -7.78
N LEU A 8 -19.45 -6.16 -8.61
CA LEU A 8 -18.24 -7.00 -8.76
C LEU A 8 -17.07 -6.25 -9.46
N LEU A 9 -15.94 -6.96 -9.54
CA LEU A 9 -14.60 -6.51 -9.94
C LEU A 9 -14.27 -6.80 -11.42
N SER A 10 -13.11 -6.27 -11.83
CA SER A 10 -12.17 -6.77 -12.86
C SER A 10 -12.25 -6.16 -14.27
N ILE A 11 -11.15 -5.46 -14.60
CA ILE A 11 -10.80 -4.89 -15.91
C ILE A 11 -9.96 -5.92 -16.68
N ILE A 12 -10.22 -6.10 -17.97
CA ILE A 12 -9.35 -6.83 -18.91
C ILE A 12 -8.87 -5.87 -20.02
N LEU A 13 -7.65 -6.16 -20.48
CA LEU A 13 -6.86 -5.49 -21.51
C LEU A 13 -7.62 -4.83 -22.67
N SER A 14 -7.13 -3.65 -23.08
CA SER A 14 -7.01 -3.24 -24.49
C SER A 14 -6.06 -2.04 -24.59
N PHE A 15 -4.90 -2.18 -25.24
CA PHE A 15 -4.11 -1.01 -25.68
C PHE A 15 -3.19 -1.39 -26.85
N THR A 16 -3.52 -0.88 -28.04
CA THR A 16 -2.64 -0.93 -29.22
C THR A 16 -2.85 0.34 -30.04
N MET A 17 -1.74 1.05 -30.33
CA MET A 17 -1.58 2.13 -31.33
C MET A 17 -2.54 3.34 -31.29
N LEU A 18 -1.94 4.53 -31.17
CA LEU A 18 -1.74 5.44 -32.31
C LEU A 18 -0.82 6.61 -31.90
N PHE A 19 0.24 6.86 -32.67
CA PHE A 19 1.02 8.09 -32.57
C PHE A 19 0.53 9.08 -33.64
N SER A 20 0.38 10.35 -33.25
CA SER A 20 0.00 11.44 -34.14
C SER A 20 1.22 12.09 -34.80
N SER A 21 1.02 12.63 -36.00
CA SER A 21 1.89 13.63 -36.62
C SER A 21 1.05 14.84 -36.98
N ASN A 22 1.49 16.03 -36.57
CA ASN A 22 0.72 17.27 -36.73
C ASN A 22 0.84 17.85 -38.15
N CYS A 23 -0.25 18.40 -38.66
CA CYS A 23 -0.28 19.22 -39.87
C CYS A 23 0.36 20.61 -39.64
N ILE A 24 0.85 21.20 -40.73
CA ILE A 24 1.01 22.65 -40.89
C ILE A 24 -0.14 23.12 -41.80
N ALA A 25 -0.70 24.30 -41.53
CA ALA A 25 -1.88 24.83 -42.24
C ALA A 25 -1.68 26.26 -42.75
N TYR A 26 -2.17 26.53 -43.97
CA TYR A 26 -2.52 27.79 -44.65
C TYR A 26 -3.12 27.34 -46.00
N GLY A 27 -4.23 27.78 -46.58
CA GLY A 27 -5.32 28.75 -46.34
C GLY A 27 -6.20 28.65 -47.62
N ALA A 28 -7.53 28.65 -47.52
CA ALA A 28 -8.45 29.69 -48.05
C ALA A 28 -8.38 29.93 -49.59
N ASP A 29 -9.44 29.90 -50.42
CA ASP A 29 -10.91 29.89 -50.18
C ASP A 29 -11.72 29.18 -51.31
N GLU A 30 -13.05 29.15 -51.16
CA GLU A 30 -14.08 28.43 -51.94
C GLU A 30 -14.50 29.09 -53.27
N GLU A 31 -15.05 28.33 -54.24
CA GLU A 31 -16.49 28.38 -54.61
C GLU A 31 -16.94 27.41 -55.76
N ASN A 32 -18.26 27.23 -55.90
CA ASN A 32 -19.03 26.67 -57.05
C ASN A 32 -19.17 25.13 -57.29
N VAL A 33 -19.83 24.48 -56.33
CA VAL A 33 -21.07 23.69 -56.49
C VAL A 33 -21.63 23.44 -57.93
N ASN A 34 -21.69 22.18 -58.42
CA ASN A 34 -22.95 21.39 -58.55
C ASN A 34 -22.84 20.00 -59.26
N ASN A 35 -23.69 19.06 -58.80
CA ASN A 35 -24.30 17.90 -59.50
C ASN A 35 -23.53 16.58 -59.86
N ARG A 36 -23.88 15.53 -59.10
CA ARG A 36 -24.30 14.15 -59.49
C ARG A 36 -23.40 13.19 -60.31
N ALA A 37 -22.99 12.14 -59.59
CA ALA A 37 -23.20 10.71 -59.87
C ALA A 37 -22.50 10.00 -61.07
N GLU A 38 -21.43 9.27 -60.72
CA GLU A 38 -21.16 7.84 -61.00
C GLU A 38 -21.17 7.25 -62.43
N LYS A 39 -20.11 6.47 -62.73
CA LYS A 39 -19.85 5.61 -63.92
C LYS A 39 -19.65 6.29 -65.28
N ALA A 40 -18.38 6.38 -65.72
CA ALA A 40 -17.88 5.69 -66.94
C ALA A 40 -16.40 6.02 -67.26
N ARG A 41 -15.75 5.08 -67.96
CA ARG A 41 -14.54 5.23 -68.83
C ARG A 41 -13.23 5.79 -68.25
N VAL A 42 -12.21 4.92 -68.30
CA VAL A 42 -10.86 5.29 -68.77
C VAL A 42 -10.53 4.32 -69.92
N GLU A 43 -10.09 4.86 -71.05
CA GLU A 43 -9.72 4.14 -72.28
C GLU A 43 -8.43 4.77 -72.85
N SER A 44 -7.58 3.98 -73.51
CA SER A 44 -6.38 4.39 -74.31
C SER A 44 -5.14 4.90 -73.52
N LEU A 45 -3.86 4.60 -73.81
CA LEU A 45 -3.09 3.59 -74.59
C LEU A 45 -1.69 3.51 -73.90
N ASN A 46 -0.80 2.50 -73.98
CA ASN A 46 -0.82 1.08 -74.36
C ASN A 46 0.51 0.46 -73.88
N GLU A 47 0.56 -0.85 -73.58
CA GLU A 47 1.79 -1.67 -73.57
C GLU A 47 1.49 -3.07 -74.12
N SER A 48 2.34 -3.55 -75.03
CA SER A 48 2.31 -4.86 -75.67
C SER A 48 3.65 -5.56 -75.37
N ASP A 49 3.75 -6.86 -75.14
CA ASP A 49 2.85 -7.97 -75.48
C ASP A 49 2.61 -8.93 -74.30
N GLU A 50 1.35 -9.22 -73.96
CA GLU A 50 0.95 -10.41 -73.19
C GLU A 50 0.14 -11.34 -74.10
N VAL A 51 0.56 -12.61 -74.20
CA VAL A 51 -0.16 -13.67 -74.93
C VAL A 51 -1.50 -13.92 -74.23
N GLN A 52 -2.60 -13.77 -74.97
CA GLN A 52 -3.96 -13.88 -74.43
C GLN A 52 -4.48 -15.31 -74.49
N GLU A 53 -5.47 -15.64 -73.63
CA GLU A 53 -6.07 -16.98 -73.55
C GLU A 53 -6.81 -17.40 -74.84
N SER A 54 -7.06 -16.45 -75.76
CA SER A 54 -7.53 -16.68 -77.13
C SER A 54 -6.47 -17.27 -78.06
N ASP A 55 -5.19 -16.96 -77.86
CA ASP A 55 -4.10 -17.37 -78.75
C ASP A 55 -3.79 -18.88 -78.60
N LEU A 56 -4.15 -19.45 -77.44
CA LEU A 56 -4.07 -20.88 -77.14
C LEU A 56 -5.22 -21.69 -77.76
N GLN A 57 -6.23 -21.05 -78.37
CA GLN A 57 -7.34 -21.72 -79.05
C GLN A 57 -7.23 -21.69 -80.58
N ASP A 58 -6.16 -21.11 -81.14
CA ASP A 58 -5.82 -21.23 -82.57
C ASP A 58 -4.97 -22.50 -82.83
N PRO A 59 -5.49 -23.51 -83.57
CA PRO A 59 -4.73 -24.73 -83.88
C PRO A 59 -3.45 -24.50 -84.71
N GLU A 60 -3.29 -23.33 -85.34
CA GLU A 60 -2.13 -23.00 -86.19
C GLU A 60 -1.05 -22.18 -85.47
N TYR A 61 -1.28 -21.70 -84.24
CA TYR A 61 -0.36 -20.83 -83.49
C TYR A 61 1.09 -21.37 -83.44
N TYR A 62 1.24 -22.68 -83.20
CA TYR A 62 2.53 -23.34 -83.03
C TYR A 62 3.38 -23.47 -84.31
N LYS A 63 2.83 -23.22 -85.50
CA LYS A 63 3.61 -23.32 -86.76
C LYS A 63 4.46 -22.09 -87.09
N ARG A 64 4.28 -20.96 -86.38
CA ARG A 64 4.98 -19.69 -86.70
C ARG A 64 6.41 -19.57 -86.15
N TYR A 65 6.88 -20.48 -85.30
CA TYR A 65 8.17 -20.35 -84.60
C TYR A 65 9.29 -21.31 -85.03
N TYR A 66 9.08 -22.14 -86.06
CA TYR A 66 10.13 -23.02 -86.59
C TYR A 66 10.34 -22.82 -88.09
N ASN A 67 11.07 -21.75 -88.44
CA ASN A 67 11.81 -21.73 -89.69
C ASN A 67 13.07 -20.85 -89.57
N THR A 68 14.18 -21.46 -89.17
CA THR A 68 15.55 -21.13 -89.62
C THR A 68 16.47 -22.29 -89.30
N ASP A 69 17.38 -22.58 -90.23
CA ASP A 69 18.26 -23.75 -90.24
C ASP A 69 19.06 -23.99 -88.96
N ASN A 70 19.22 -25.27 -88.61
CA ASN A 70 20.58 -25.82 -88.53
C ASN A 70 20.60 -27.35 -88.71
N SER A 71 21.46 -27.78 -89.63
CA SER A 71 21.73 -29.19 -89.94
C SER A 71 22.31 -29.94 -88.75
N VAL A 72 21.85 -31.18 -88.52
CA VAL A 72 22.47 -32.11 -87.56
C VAL A 72 23.29 -33.16 -88.32
N GLU A 73 24.58 -33.25 -88.00
CA GLU A 73 25.47 -34.26 -88.56
C GLU A 73 25.09 -35.67 -88.08
N THR A 74 25.08 -36.63 -89.01
CA THR A 74 24.96 -38.06 -88.70
C THR A 74 26.27 -38.62 -88.16
N TYR A 75 26.28 -39.01 -86.88
CA TYR A 75 27.31 -39.89 -86.31
C TYR A 75 26.73 -41.29 -86.10
N GLY A 76 27.13 -42.23 -86.97
CA GLY A 76 26.81 -43.65 -86.82
C GLY A 76 27.77 -44.36 -85.87
N VAL A 77 27.29 -45.41 -85.19
CA VAL A 77 28.13 -46.35 -84.44
C VAL A 77 27.72 -47.79 -84.81
N ASN A 78 28.72 -48.65 -84.94
CA ASN A 78 28.61 -50.03 -85.43
C ASN A 78 27.70 -50.93 -84.60
N THR A 79 26.93 -51.79 -85.28
CA THR A 79 26.28 -52.96 -84.71
C THR A 79 27.11 -54.22 -84.97
N THR A 80 27.75 -54.77 -83.95
CA THR A 80 28.34 -56.11 -84.00
C THR A 80 28.17 -56.84 -82.67
N GLU A 81 27.72 -58.10 -82.75
CA GLU A 81 27.53 -59.08 -81.66
C GLU A 81 26.39 -58.73 -80.67
N LEU A 82 25.38 -59.57 -80.41
CA LEU A 82 25.37 -61.02 -80.11
C LEU A 82 24.04 -61.64 -80.64
N GLN A 83 24.09 -62.68 -81.48
CA GLN A 83 23.93 -64.09 -81.12
C GLN A 83 22.68 -64.46 -80.26
N GLN A 84 21.82 -65.30 -80.84
CA GLN A 84 20.76 -66.05 -80.14
C GLN A 84 21.35 -66.98 -79.06
N TYR A 85 20.62 -67.22 -77.96
CA TYR A 85 20.32 -68.58 -77.48
C TYR A 85 19.15 -68.62 -76.49
N ASP A 86 18.55 -69.80 -76.35
CA ASP A 86 17.22 -70.09 -75.80
C ASP A 86 17.00 -69.90 -74.28
N GLY A 87 15.71 -69.74 -73.93
CA GLY A 87 15.10 -70.48 -72.82
C GLY A 87 15.06 -69.79 -71.45
N ASN A 88 13.88 -69.29 -71.06
CA ASN A 88 13.56 -68.79 -69.72
C ASN A 88 14.32 -67.53 -69.23
N SER A 89 14.91 -66.76 -70.14
CA SER A 89 15.64 -65.52 -69.83
C SER A 89 14.74 -64.28 -69.88
N LEU A 90 14.78 -63.47 -68.81
CA LEU A 90 14.43 -62.04 -68.91
C LEU A 90 15.41 -61.40 -69.90
N ALA A 91 14.90 -60.66 -70.88
CA ALA A 91 15.72 -59.97 -71.87
C ALA A 91 16.65 -58.96 -71.18
N ARG A 92 17.96 -59.24 -71.18
CA ARG A 92 18.96 -58.31 -70.66
C ARG A 92 19.42 -57.37 -71.76
N ALA A 93 19.17 -56.07 -71.58
CA ALA A 93 19.78 -55.05 -72.43
C ALA A 93 21.28 -54.96 -72.14
N GLY A 94 22.12 -55.09 -73.17
CA GLY A 94 23.58 -55.03 -73.03
C GLY A 94 24.16 -53.66 -72.60
N SER A 95 23.33 -52.61 -72.57
CA SER A 95 23.74 -51.21 -72.37
C SER A 95 22.78 -50.36 -71.52
N GLY A 96 21.67 -50.93 -71.03
CA GLY A 96 20.67 -50.19 -70.26
C GLY A 96 21.02 -50.05 -68.78
N VAL A 97 20.74 -48.90 -68.18
CA VAL A 97 20.82 -48.72 -66.72
C VAL A 97 19.58 -49.34 -66.08
N LEU A 98 19.75 -50.22 -65.08
CA LEU A 98 18.62 -50.86 -64.39
C LEU A 98 17.94 -49.89 -63.40
N GLY A 99 16.62 -49.82 -63.46
CA GLY A 99 15.77 -49.18 -62.46
C GLY A 99 14.50 -49.99 -62.19
N CYS A 100 13.59 -49.39 -61.44
CA CYS A 100 12.26 -49.92 -61.18
C CYS A 100 11.23 -48.80 -61.06
N ASP A 101 9.95 -49.15 -61.13
CA ASP A 101 8.88 -48.30 -60.66
C ASP A 101 8.12 -48.95 -59.49
N VAL A 102 7.66 -48.09 -58.58
CA VAL A 102 7.10 -48.54 -57.29
C VAL A 102 5.97 -47.65 -56.79
N SER A 103 5.09 -48.24 -56.00
CA SER A 103 3.98 -47.57 -55.34
C SER A 103 3.70 -48.19 -53.97
N LYS A 104 2.56 -47.88 -53.33
CA LYS A 104 2.11 -48.55 -52.10
C LYS A 104 2.10 -50.08 -52.16
N TRP A 105 2.02 -50.67 -53.36
CA TRP A 105 1.92 -52.12 -53.54
C TRP A 105 3.21 -52.89 -53.20
N GLN A 106 4.36 -52.22 -53.22
CA GLN A 106 5.67 -52.81 -52.85
C GLN A 106 5.95 -52.73 -51.34
N GLY A 107 5.02 -52.19 -50.55
CA GLY A 107 5.11 -52.13 -49.09
C GLY A 107 6.21 -51.18 -48.58
N ASN A 108 6.90 -51.59 -47.52
CA ASN A 108 8.07 -50.89 -46.98
C ASN A 108 9.35 -51.31 -47.72
N ILE A 109 10.00 -50.36 -48.40
CA ILE A 109 11.15 -50.63 -49.27
C ILE A 109 12.48 -50.32 -48.55
N ASN A 110 13.37 -51.32 -48.48
CA ASN A 110 14.76 -51.14 -48.08
C ASN A 110 15.58 -50.60 -49.26
N TRP A 111 15.58 -49.28 -49.43
CA TRP A 111 16.22 -48.60 -50.56
C TRP A 111 17.74 -48.82 -50.67
N THR A 112 18.43 -49.07 -49.54
CA THR A 112 19.86 -49.47 -49.56
C THR A 112 20.04 -50.86 -50.16
N GLN A 113 19.14 -51.81 -49.85
CA GLN A 113 19.15 -53.12 -50.47
C GLN A 113 18.76 -53.06 -51.95
N ALA A 114 17.77 -52.24 -52.33
CA ALA A 114 17.41 -52.00 -53.73
C ALA A 114 18.61 -51.48 -54.54
N LYS A 115 19.32 -50.47 -54.01
CA LYS A 115 20.54 -49.91 -54.61
C LYS A 115 21.63 -50.98 -54.81
N ASN A 116 21.86 -51.80 -53.79
CA ASN A 116 22.84 -52.90 -53.83
C ASN A 116 22.43 -54.05 -54.75
N ALA A 117 21.13 -54.29 -54.95
CA ALA A 117 20.58 -55.25 -55.91
C ALA A 117 20.65 -54.75 -57.37
N GLY A 118 21.10 -53.51 -57.59
CA GLY A 118 21.40 -52.96 -58.92
C GLY A 118 20.54 -51.76 -59.34
N ILE A 119 19.47 -51.44 -58.60
CA ILE A 119 18.56 -50.32 -58.93
C ILE A 119 19.29 -48.97 -58.84
N GLN A 120 19.48 -48.30 -59.99
CA GLN A 120 20.19 -47.02 -60.04
C GLN A 120 19.25 -45.80 -60.02
N TYR A 121 18.02 -45.97 -60.50
CA TYR A 121 16.95 -44.98 -60.43
C TYR A 121 15.63 -45.66 -60.08
N ALA A 122 14.66 -44.86 -59.62
CA ALA A 122 13.28 -45.32 -59.44
C ALA A 122 12.25 -44.28 -59.86
N PHE A 123 11.14 -44.72 -60.45
CA PHE A 123 9.93 -43.93 -60.63
C PHE A 123 8.92 -44.25 -59.53
N ILE A 124 8.59 -43.25 -58.71
CA ILE A 124 7.74 -43.46 -57.53
C ILE A 124 6.37 -42.84 -57.78
N ARG A 125 5.29 -43.61 -57.64
CA ARG A 125 3.94 -43.06 -57.76
C ARG A 125 3.70 -42.06 -56.65
N VAL A 126 3.37 -40.82 -57.01
CA VAL A 126 3.01 -39.76 -56.04
C VAL A 126 1.50 -39.70 -55.87
N ALA A 127 0.76 -39.83 -56.96
CA ALA A 127 -0.68 -39.70 -56.97
C ALA A 127 -1.31 -40.50 -58.12
N TYR A 128 -2.63 -40.65 -58.05
CA TYR A 128 -3.44 -41.28 -59.08
C TYR A 128 -4.84 -40.66 -59.14
N ARG A 129 -5.47 -40.65 -60.31
CA ARG A 129 -6.89 -40.31 -60.47
C ARG A 129 -7.72 -41.60 -60.43
N GLY A 130 -8.85 -41.58 -59.72
CA GLY A 130 -9.66 -42.79 -59.51
C GLY A 130 -10.41 -43.22 -60.78
N ARG A 131 -10.28 -44.51 -61.13
CA ARG A 131 -10.80 -45.12 -62.37
C ARG A 131 -12.32 -45.09 -62.60
N THR A 132 -13.09 -44.68 -61.60
CA THR A 132 -14.57 -44.59 -61.68
C THR A 132 -15.10 -43.26 -61.17
N ASP A 133 -14.46 -42.67 -60.16
CA ASP A 133 -14.91 -41.41 -59.53
C ASP A 133 -14.15 -40.16 -60.00
N GLY A 134 -13.04 -40.31 -60.74
CA GLY A 134 -12.21 -39.19 -61.19
C GLY A 134 -11.50 -38.43 -60.07
N VAL A 135 -11.51 -38.94 -58.83
CA VAL A 135 -10.95 -38.25 -57.65
C VAL A 135 -9.45 -38.53 -57.53
N ILE A 136 -8.66 -37.47 -57.49
CA ILE A 136 -7.21 -37.51 -57.25
C ILE A 136 -6.93 -37.98 -55.82
N ARG A 137 -5.99 -38.91 -55.67
CA ARG A 137 -5.53 -39.46 -54.39
C ARG A 137 -4.02 -39.56 -54.39
N LEU A 138 -3.39 -39.24 -53.27
CA LEU A 138 -1.96 -39.45 -53.06
C LEU A 138 -1.68 -40.93 -52.79
N ASP A 139 -0.55 -41.44 -53.26
CA ASP A 139 -0.06 -42.76 -52.84
C ASP A 139 0.49 -42.66 -51.40
N PRO A 140 0.00 -43.45 -50.43
CA PRO A 140 0.36 -43.28 -49.02
C PRO A 140 1.85 -43.44 -48.74
N ASN A 141 2.60 -44.15 -49.60
CA ASN A 141 4.02 -44.45 -49.37
C ASN A 141 4.96 -43.47 -50.09
N PHE A 142 4.46 -42.57 -50.95
CA PHE A 142 5.34 -41.78 -51.84
C PHE A 142 6.37 -40.94 -51.08
N ARG A 143 5.98 -40.26 -50.00
CA ARG A 143 6.87 -39.35 -49.24
C ARG A 143 8.04 -40.10 -48.63
N ALA A 144 7.77 -41.26 -48.03
CA ALA A 144 8.79 -42.12 -47.44
C ALA A 144 9.69 -42.72 -48.54
N ASN A 145 9.11 -43.18 -49.64
CA ASN A 145 9.86 -43.76 -50.74
C ASN A 145 10.76 -42.74 -51.44
N VAL A 146 10.26 -41.55 -51.79
CA VAL A 146 11.06 -40.47 -52.42
C VAL A 146 12.23 -40.07 -51.53
N GLN A 147 11.98 -39.81 -50.24
CA GLN A 147 13.04 -39.41 -49.32
C GLN A 147 14.09 -40.51 -49.12
N ASN A 148 13.67 -41.76 -48.92
CA ASN A 148 14.58 -42.86 -48.62
C ASN A 148 15.36 -43.33 -49.85
N ALA A 149 14.78 -43.26 -51.05
CA ALA A 149 15.48 -43.51 -52.31
C ALA A 149 16.60 -42.47 -52.55
N ILE A 150 16.31 -41.17 -52.38
CA ILE A 150 17.31 -40.10 -52.46
C ILE A 150 18.43 -40.34 -51.44
N ASN A 151 18.08 -40.64 -50.18
CA ASN A 151 19.06 -40.91 -49.12
C ASN A 151 19.95 -42.14 -49.42
N ALA A 152 19.44 -43.15 -50.14
CA ALA A 152 20.19 -44.31 -50.58
C ALA A 152 21.02 -44.08 -51.87
N GLY A 153 21.01 -42.87 -52.43
CA GLY A 153 21.71 -42.55 -53.68
C GLY A 153 21.07 -43.18 -54.93
N VAL A 154 19.78 -43.51 -54.87
CA VAL A 154 18.95 -43.86 -56.03
C VAL A 154 18.46 -42.55 -56.67
N LYS A 155 18.60 -42.40 -57.99
CA LYS A 155 18.03 -41.22 -58.67
C LYS A 155 16.51 -41.32 -58.70
N VAL A 156 15.79 -40.28 -58.34
CA VAL A 156 14.32 -40.34 -58.22
C VAL A 156 13.64 -39.53 -59.31
N GLY A 157 12.71 -40.19 -59.98
CA GLY A 157 11.62 -39.60 -60.77
C GLY A 157 10.29 -39.97 -60.13
N VAL A 158 9.21 -39.38 -60.61
CA VAL A 158 7.88 -39.59 -60.03
C VAL A 158 6.80 -39.67 -61.09
N TYR A 159 5.78 -40.48 -60.85
CA TYR A 159 4.68 -40.65 -61.79
C TYR A 159 3.30 -40.38 -61.20
N PHE A 160 2.39 -39.97 -62.08
CA PHE A 160 0.96 -39.83 -61.82
C PHE A 160 0.20 -40.85 -62.65
N TYR A 161 -0.50 -41.80 -62.01
CA TYR A 161 -1.39 -42.75 -62.72
C TYR A 161 -2.68 -42.02 -63.12
N SER A 162 -2.85 -41.76 -64.41
CA SER A 162 -3.86 -40.86 -64.96
C SER A 162 -5.14 -41.57 -65.37
N GLU A 163 -6.26 -40.89 -65.14
CA GLU A 163 -7.58 -41.20 -65.70
C GLU A 163 -8.19 -39.92 -66.29
N ALA A 164 -7.32 -38.99 -66.73
CA ALA A 164 -7.72 -37.70 -67.28
C ALA A 164 -8.43 -37.87 -68.63
N ILE A 165 -9.59 -37.22 -68.77
CA ILE A 165 -10.41 -37.27 -70.00
C ILE A 165 -10.44 -35.94 -70.76
N ASN A 166 -9.65 -34.97 -70.30
CA ASN A 166 -9.44 -33.67 -70.92
C ASN A 166 -8.12 -33.03 -70.42
N GLU A 167 -7.63 -32.02 -71.14
CA GLU A 167 -6.35 -31.36 -70.87
C GLU A 167 -6.30 -30.64 -69.52
N ARG A 168 -7.43 -30.08 -69.05
CA ARG A 168 -7.50 -29.42 -67.73
C ARG A 168 -7.19 -30.41 -66.62
N GLU A 169 -7.77 -31.61 -66.69
CA GLU A 169 -7.48 -32.68 -65.72
C GLU A 169 -6.02 -33.12 -65.78
N ALA A 170 -5.41 -33.21 -66.95
CA ALA A 170 -3.97 -33.49 -67.08
C ALA A 170 -3.10 -32.39 -66.45
N VAL A 171 -3.50 -31.12 -66.56
CA VAL A 171 -2.84 -29.99 -65.88
C VAL A 171 -3.03 -30.04 -64.36
N GLU A 172 -4.20 -30.46 -63.85
CA GLU A 172 -4.41 -30.72 -62.41
C GLU A 172 -3.48 -31.83 -61.89
N GLU A 173 -3.29 -32.89 -62.67
CA GLU A 173 -2.43 -34.03 -62.33
C GLU A 173 -0.94 -33.62 -62.32
N ALA A 174 -0.49 -32.87 -63.34
CA ALA A 174 0.85 -32.29 -63.38
C ALA A 174 1.11 -31.35 -62.18
N ASN A 175 0.16 -30.45 -61.88
CA ASN A 175 0.22 -29.59 -60.70
C ASN A 175 0.26 -30.40 -59.40
N THR A 176 -0.48 -31.51 -59.33
CA THR A 176 -0.47 -32.41 -58.16
C THR A 176 0.89 -33.06 -57.95
N LEU A 177 1.57 -33.50 -59.02
CA LEU A 177 2.96 -33.96 -58.90
C LEU A 177 3.85 -32.83 -58.37
N ILE A 178 3.94 -31.73 -59.11
CA ILE A 178 4.85 -30.61 -58.82
C ILE A 178 4.69 -30.11 -57.38
N SER A 179 3.45 -29.86 -56.94
CA SER A 179 3.13 -29.38 -55.59
C SER A 179 3.42 -30.39 -54.47
N ASN A 180 3.57 -31.68 -54.78
CA ASN A 180 3.93 -32.71 -53.80
C ASN A 180 5.42 -33.08 -53.81
N ILE A 181 6.18 -32.66 -54.83
CA ILE A 181 7.58 -33.04 -55.03
C ILE A 181 8.59 -31.90 -55.01
N TYR A 182 8.16 -30.64 -55.07
CA TYR A 182 9.06 -29.46 -55.13
C TYR A 182 10.09 -29.37 -53.99
N MET A 183 9.85 -30.06 -52.87
CA MET A 183 10.73 -30.12 -51.69
C MET A 183 11.87 -31.14 -51.81
N TYR A 184 11.86 -32.01 -52.82
CA TYR A 184 12.83 -33.11 -52.99
C TYR A 184 13.75 -32.89 -54.18
N ASN A 185 14.97 -33.44 -54.12
CA ASN A 185 15.93 -33.44 -55.23
C ASN A 185 15.54 -34.48 -56.31
N ILE A 186 14.46 -34.18 -57.03
CA ILE A 186 14.00 -34.97 -58.17
C ILE A 186 14.98 -34.79 -59.34
N SER A 187 15.57 -35.90 -59.76
CA SER A 187 16.72 -35.96 -60.67
C SER A 187 16.47 -36.85 -61.90
N MET A 188 15.27 -37.40 -62.02
CA MET A 188 14.73 -38.11 -63.18
C MET A 188 13.35 -37.50 -63.55
N PRO A 189 12.77 -37.83 -64.71
CA PRO A 189 11.56 -37.17 -65.22
C PRO A 189 10.33 -37.22 -64.29
N LEU A 190 9.42 -36.27 -64.51
CA LEU A 190 8.04 -36.30 -64.04
C LEU A 190 7.18 -36.95 -65.13
N VAL A 191 6.48 -38.02 -64.76
CA VAL A 191 5.81 -38.93 -65.71
C VAL A 191 4.30 -38.83 -65.62
N ILE A 192 3.63 -38.71 -66.76
CA ILE A 192 2.22 -39.12 -66.87
C ILE A 192 2.17 -40.59 -67.27
N ASP A 193 1.60 -41.41 -66.40
CA ASP A 193 1.33 -42.82 -66.62
C ASP A 193 -0.11 -42.90 -67.16
N TYR A 194 -0.23 -43.22 -68.45
CA TYR A 194 -1.45 -43.06 -69.23
C TYR A 194 -1.82 -44.38 -69.92
N GLU A 195 -2.39 -45.30 -69.14
CA GLU A 195 -2.70 -46.66 -69.57
C GLU A 195 -4.07 -47.16 -69.08
N GLY A 196 -4.58 -48.19 -69.77
CA GLY A 196 -5.82 -48.88 -69.42
C GLY A 196 -6.95 -48.57 -70.40
N PHE A 197 -7.46 -49.61 -71.06
CA PHE A 197 -8.74 -49.57 -71.76
C PHE A 197 -9.66 -50.63 -71.21
N ASN A 198 -10.54 -50.20 -70.32
CA ASN A 198 -11.67 -50.98 -69.86
C ASN A 198 -12.93 -50.14 -70.09
N GLN A 199 -13.95 -50.69 -70.75
CA GLN A 199 -15.22 -49.99 -70.98
C GLN A 199 -15.98 -49.66 -69.68
N ASN A 200 -15.53 -50.22 -68.55
CA ASN A 200 -16.04 -49.95 -67.21
C ASN A 200 -15.22 -48.90 -66.44
N GLU A 201 -14.11 -48.40 -67.00
CA GLU A 201 -13.23 -47.38 -66.41
C GLU A 201 -13.40 -46.04 -67.15
N ARG A 202 -13.11 -44.94 -66.45
CA ARG A 202 -13.48 -43.57 -66.84
C ARG A 202 -12.86 -43.17 -68.17
N ILE A 203 -11.58 -43.45 -68.39
CA ILE A 203 -10.89 -43.23 -69.65
C ILE A 203 -11.52 -44.00 -70.82
N GLY A 204 -11.93 -45.25 -70.60
CA GLY A 204 -12.60 -46.08 -71.62
C GLY A 204 -14.02 -45.63 -71.94
N GLN A 205 -14.73 -45.03 -70.98
CA GLN A 205 -16.07 -44.47 -71.16
C GLN A 205 -16.07 -43.10 -71.87
N ALA A 206 -14.94 -42.38 -71.85
CA ALA A 206 -14.83 -41.07 -72.48
C ALA A 206 -14.84 -41.11 -74.03
N ASN A 207 -14.58 -42.28 -74.63
CA ASN A 207 -14.64 -42.51 -76.08
C ASN A 207 -13.87 -41.45 -76.91
N LEU A 208 -12.66 -41.09 -76.44
CA LEU A 208 -11.87 -40.03 -77.04
C LEU A 208 -11.19 -40.49 -78.35
N SER A 209 -10.86 -39.52 -79.20
CA SER A 209 -10.08 -39.77 -80.41
C SER A 209 -8.58 -39.90 -80.09
N LYS A 210 -7.82 -40.52 -81.01
CA LYS A 210 -6.35 -40.65 -80.92
C LYS A 210 -5.63 -39.30 -80.70
N SER A 211 -6.11 -38.25 -81.35
CA SER A 211 -5.59 -36.89 -81.19
C SER A 211 -5.96 -36.29 -79.83
N ALA A 212 -7.19 -36.53 -79.32
CA ALA A 212 -7.60 -36.08 -78.00
C ALA A 212 -6.79 -36.72 -76.86
N TYR A 213 -6.51 -38.03 -76.91
CA TYR A 213 -5.58 -38.67 -75.97
C TYR A 213 -4.16 -38.06 -76.04
N THR A 214 -3.70 -37.74 -77.26
CA THR A 214 -2.39 -37.11 -77.49
C THR A 214 -2.32 -35.67 -76.92
N GLY A 215 -3.40 -34.90 -77.04
CA GLY A 215 -3.52 -33.56 -76.44
C GLY A 215 -3.45 -33.60 -74.90
N ILE A 216 -4.18 -34.54 -74.28
CA ILE A 216 -4.20 -34.74 -72.82
C ILE A 216 -2.79 -35.00 -72.27
N VAL A 217 -2.05 -35.95 -72.82
CA VAL A 217 -0.67 -36.23 -72.34
C VAL A 217 0.28 -35.07 -72.64
N SER A 218 0.10 -34.37 -73.77
CA SER A 218 0.91 -33.19 -74.11
C SER A 218 0.70 -32.02 -73.14
N ALA A 219 -0.54 -31.78 -72.71
CA ALA A 219 -0.87 -30.72 -71.74
C ALA A 219 -0.20 -30.96 -70.36
N PHE A 220 -0.14 -32.22 -69.92
CA PHE A 220 0.67 -32.59 -68.74
C PHE A 220 2.15 -32.30 -68.95
N CYS A 221 2.71 -32.76 -70.09
CA CYS A 221 4.14 -32.64 -70.38
C CYS A 221 4.60 -31.19 -70.49
N GLU A 222 3.87 -30.32 -71.20
CA GLU A 222 4.19 -28.89 -71.27
C GLU A 222 4.03 -28.21 -69.89
N LYS A 223 3.08 -28.63 -69.05
CA LYS A 223 2.97 -28.10 -67.69
C LYS A 223 4.19 -28.46 -66.84
N VAL A 224 4.65 -29.71 -66.90
CA VAL A 224 5.88 -30.18 -66.23
C VAL A 224 7.13 -29.45 -66.73
N LYS A 225 7.25 -29.27 -68.04
CA LYS A 225 8.33 -28.52 -68.70
C LYS A 225 8.34 -27.05 -68.30
N SER A 226 7.18 -26.41 -68.18
CA SER A 226 7.06 -25.02 -67.68
C SER A 226 7.55 -24.86 -66.22
N ALA A 227 7.51 -25.94 -65.43
CA ALA A 227 8.02 -25.97 -64.07
C ALA A 227 9.53 -26.30 -63.97
N GLY A 228 10.23 -26.43 -65.11
CA GLY A 228 11.67 -26.67 -65.17
C GLY A 228 12.10 -28.13 -65.01
N TYR A 229 11.17 -29.08 -65.06
CA TYR A 229 11.45 -30.52 -65.00
C TYR A 229 11.40 -31.15 -66.39
N THR A 230 12.14 -32.25 -66.61
CA THR A 230 11.98 -33.08 -67.81
C THR A 230 10.63 -33.82 -67.76
N PRO A 231 9.72 -33.63 -68.74
CA PRO A 231 8.49 -34.41 -68.84
C PRO A 231 8.72 -35.77 -69.50
N MET A 232 7.89 -36.75 -69.15
CA MET A 232 7.87 -38.07 -69.78
C MET A 232 6.44 -38.62 -69.89
N VAL A 233 6.16 -39.37 -70.96
CA VAL A 233 4.92 -40.15 -71.11
C VAL A 233 5.25 -41.62 -70.92
N TYR A 234 4.48 -42.31 -70.07
CA TYR A 234 4.47 -43.75 -69.96
C TYR A 234 3.17 -44.35 -70.50
N ALA A 235 3.30 -45.39 -71.32
CA ALA A 235 2.22 -46.27 -71.75
C ALA A 235 2.78 -47.57 -72.34
N SER A 236 1.94 -48.58 -72.55
CA SER A 236 2.37 -49.77 -73.31
C SER A 236 2.66 -49.44 -74.78
N THR A 237 3.57 -50.21 -75.38
CA THR A 237 3.99 -50.04 -76.78
C THR A 237 2.81 -50.14 -77.76
N SER A 238 1.83 -51.00 -77.46
CA SER A 238 0.55 -51.09 -78.19
C SER A 238 -0.32 -49.83 -78.03
N TYR A 239 -0.32 -49.21 -76.86
CA TYR A 239 -1.08 -48.00 -76.58
C TYR A 239 -0.54 -46.80 -77.37
N PHE A 240 0.79 -46.65 -77.41
CA PHE A 240 1.45 -45.64 -78.25
C PHE A 240 1.25 -45.85 -79.76
N THR A 241 1.04 -47.08 -80.22
CA THR A 241 0.70 -47.35 -81.64
C THR A 241 -0.77 -47.04 -81.93
N ASN A 242 -1.70 -47.50 -81.07
CA ASN A 242 -3.13 -47.55 -81.37
C ASN A 242 -3.91 -46.30 -80.92
N TYR A 243 -3.54 -45.71 -79.77
CA TYR A 243 -4.36 -44.69 -79.10
C TYR A 243 -3.66 -43.34 -78.87
N LEU A 244 -2.33 -43.28 -78.99
CA LEU A 244 -1.56 -42.02 -78.97
C LEU A 244 -0.81 -41.83 -80.29
N GLU A 245 -0.41 -40.60 -80.60
CA GLU A 245 0.47 -40.29 -81.73
C GLU A 245 1.94 -40.49 -81.31
N GLY A 246 2.34 -41.76 -81.10
CA GLY A 246 3.63 -42.14 -80.51
C GLY A 246 4.87 -41.54 -81.20
N GLU A 247 4.85 -41.38 -82.53
CA GLU A 247 5.94 -40.73 -83.27
C GLU A 247 6.09 -39.25 -82.88
N TYR A 248 4.98 -38.49 -82.86
CA TYR A 248 4.95 -37.09 -82.44
C TYR A 248 5.44 -36.95 -80.99
N LEU A 249 4.86 -37.74 -80.07
CA LEU A 249 5.24 -37.73 -78.66
C LEU A 249 6.71 -38.09 -78.45
N SER A 250 7.25 -39.06 -79.20
CA SER A 250 8.66 -39.46 -79.12
C SER A 250 9.63 -38.37 -79.56
N ASN A 251 9.21 -37.47 -80.46
CA ASN A 251 10.02 -36.32 -80.87
C ASN A 251 9.90 -35.15 -79.87
N ALA A 252 8.75 -34.97 -79.22
CA ALA A 252 8.48 -33.88 -78.29
C ALA A 252 8.99 -34.13 -76.85
N TYR A 253 8.85 -35.35 -76.33
CA TYR A 253 9.05 -35.69 -74.91
C TYR A 253 9.90 -36.96 -74.74
N CYS A 254 10.38 -37.20 -73.51
CA CYS A 254 10.90 -38.52 -73.15
C CYS A 254 9.77 -39.56 -73.19
N ILE A 255 10.07 -40.78 -73.58
CA ILE A 255 9.10 -41.89 -73.64
C ILE A 255 9.58 -43.06 -72.80
N TRP A 256 8.68 -43.57 -71.96
CA TRP A 256 8.83 -44.82 -71.22
C TRP A 256 7.82 -45.82 -71.74
N SER A 257 8.29 -46.86 -72.44
CA SER A 257 7.40 -47.80 -73.14
C SER A 257 7.40 -49.17 -72.46
N ALA A 258 6.21 -49.68 -72.11
CA ALA A 258 6.10 -51.06 -71.61
C ALA A 258 5.99 -52.05 -72.78
N ALA A 259 6.85 -53.07 -72.76
CA ALA A 259 6.84 -54.22 -73.66
C ALA A 259 7.44 -55.43 -72.96
N TYR A 260 6.61 -56.42 -72.62
CA TYR A 260 7.12 -57.60 -71.90
C TYR A 260 7.70 -58.62 -72.89
N SER A 261 8.84 -59.20 -72.53
CA SER A 261 9.60 -60.22 -73.29
C SER A 261 10.33 -59.79 -74.56
N ASN A 262 9.97 -58.67 -75.22
CA ASN A 262 10.69 -58.13 -76.39
C ASN A 262 10.90 -56.61 -76.25
N PRO A 263 11.99 -56.03 -76.79
CA PRO A 263 12.20 -54.58 -76.77
C PRO A 263 11.16 -53.85 -77.65
N PRO A 264 10.80 -52.59 -77.34
CA PRO A 264 9.73 -51.87 -78.04
C PRO A 264 9.91 -51.75 -79.57
N GLU A 265 11.14 -51.71 -80.09
CA GLU A 265 11.42 -51.67 -81.54
C GLU A 265 10.87 -52.90 -82.29
N HIS A 266 10.55 -53.99 -81.57
CA HIS A 266 9.91 -55.16 -82.15
C HIS A 266 8.46 -54.90 -82.62
N TYR A 267 7.81 -53.85 -82.10
CA TYR A 267 6.39 -53.58 -82.31
C TYR A 267 6.10 -52.28 -83.09
N ASN A 268 7.01 -51.29 -83.05
CA ASN A 268 6.93 -50.06 -83.84
C ASN A 268 8.32 -49.38 -83.95
N SER A 269 8.40 -48.26 -84.66
CA SER A 269 9.66 -47.57 -85.00
C SER A 269 9.85 -46.21 -84.33
N PHE A 270 9.10 -45.86 -83.28
CA PHE A 270 9.31 -44.59 -82.57
C PHE A 270 10.39 -44.72 -81.49
N LYS A 271 10.98 -43.60 -81.08
CA LYS A 271 12.07 -43.58 -80.09
C LYS A 271 11.53 -43.70 -78.67
N TYR A 272 12.16 -44.52 -77.84
CA TYR A 272 11.96 -44.53 -76.39
C TYR A 272 13.27 -44.29 -75.65
N ASP A 273 13.14 -43.82 -74.42
CA ASP A 273 14.24 -43.48 -73.52
C ASP A 273 14.31 -44.48 -72.35
N PHE A 274 13.15 -45.03 -71.96
CA PHE A 274 13.01 -46.05 -70.93
C PHE A 274 12.16 -47.21 -71.44
N TRP A 275 12.47 -48.44 -71.04
CA TRP A 275 11.72 -49.65 -71.38
C TRP A 275 11.40 -50.45 -70.12
N GLN A 276 10.10 -50.58 -69.79
CA GLN A 276 9.63 -51.52 -68.77
C GLN A 276 9.54 -52.91 -69.40
N PHE A 277 10.45 -53.81 -69.01
CA PHE A 277 10.66 -55.10 -69.66
C PHE A 277 9.99 -56.28 -68.94
N THR A 278 9.57 -56.08 -67.69
CA THR A 278 8.84 -57.05 -66.87
C THR A 278 8.02 -56.35 -65.78
N SER A 279 6.84 -56.90 -65.48
CA SER A 279 6.00 -56.55 -64.33
C SER A 279 5.88 -57.68 -63.29
N SER A 280 6.82 -58.63 -63.34
CA SER A 280 6.73 -59.91 -62.61
C SER A 280 8.05 -60.34 -61.95
N ALA A 281 9.02 -59.44 -61.80
CA ALA A 281 10.24 -59.72 -61.07
C ALA A 281 9.96 -59.91 -59.57
N ASN A 282 10.71 -60.79 -58.90
CA ASN A 282 10.50 -61.09 -57.48
C ASN A 282 10.95 -59.91 -56.60
N ALA A 283 9.98 -59.18 -56.05
CA ALA A 283 10.21 -57.94 -55.31
C ALA A 283 11.13 -58.10 -54.07
N VAL A 284 11.12 -59.29 -53.44
CA VAL A 284 11.97 -59.61 -52.28
C VAL A 284 13.45 -59.53 -52.61
N GLN A 285 13.85 -59.83 -53.86
CA GLN A 285 15.25 -59.73 -54.30
C GLN A 285 15.77 -58.29 -54.28
N TYR A 286 14.87 -57.30 -54.38
CA TYR A 286 15.17 -55.88 -54.41
C TYR A 286 14.86 -55.16 -53.08
N GLY A 287 14.63 -55.91 -51.99
CA GLY A 287 14.40 -55.34 -50.66
C GLY A 287 12.99 -54.79 -50.43
N MET A 288 12.00 -55.37 -51.11
CA MET A 288 10.58 -55.02 -51.00
C MET A 288 9.78 -56.16 -50.37
N GLU A 289 8.50 -55.93 -50.05
CA GLU A 289 7.62 -56.96 -49.49
C GLU A 289 7.27 -58.06 -50.53
N PRO A 290 6.82 -59.26 -50.10
CA PRO A 290 6.54 -60.37 -51.01
C PRO A 290 5.48 -60.06 -52.08
N GLY A 291 5.90 -60.07 -53.34
CA GLY A 291 5.07 -59.73 -54.50
C GLY A 291 5.90 -59.57 -55.77
N SER A 292 5.33 -58.89 -56.77
CA SER A 292 6.05 -58.48 -57.98
C SER A 292 6.54 -57.03 -57.90
N VAL A 293 7.63 -56.77 -58.62
CA VAL A 293 8.12 -55.42 -58.93
C VAL A 293 8.33 -55.29 -60.43
N ASP A 294 8.09 -54.09 -60.91
CA ASP A 294 8.23 -53.72 -62.31
C ASP A 294 9.66 -53.20 -62.51
N LEU A 295 10.34 -53.67 -63.57
CA LEU A 295 11.76 -53.36 -63.81
C LEU A 295 11.98 -52.74 -65.19
N ASP A 296 12.92 -51.79 -65.19
CA ASP A 296 13.14 -50.87 -66.29
C ASP A 296 14.59 -50.82 -66.74
N TYR A 297 14.79 -50.60 -68.03
CA TYR A 297 16.06 -50.12 -68.58
C TYR A 297 15.95 -48.67 -69.04
N TRP A 298 16.87 -47.83 -68.57
CA TRP A 298 17.07 -46.47 -69.07
C TRP A 298 18.24 -46.43 -70.05
N TYR A 299 18.00 -45.83 -71.22
CA TYR A 299 18.99 -45.59 -72.26
C TYR A 299 19.29 -44.09 -72.30
N ALA A 300 20.54 -43.71 -72.02
CA ALA A 300 20.93 -42.32 -71.76
C ALA A 300 21.06 -41.45 -73.04
N GLY A 301 20.04 -41.46 -73.91
CA GLY A 301 20.02 -40.74 -75.19
C GLY A 301 19.60 -39.27 -75.12
N ARG A 302 18.86 -38.86 -74.08
CA ARG A 302 18.43 -37.46 -73.84
C ARG A 302 18.98 -36.87 -72.55
N THR A 303 19.18 -35.55 -72.55
CA THR A 303 19.59 -34.81 -71.35
C THR A 303 18.40 -34.68 -70.40
N ILE A 304 18.55 -35.20 -69.18
CA ILE A 304 17.58 -35.08 -68.09
C ILE A 304 18.01 -33.94 -67.17
N ILE A 305 17.08 -33.06 -66.80
CA ILE A 305 17.33 -31.87 -65.97
C ILE A 305 16.54 -31.99 -64.66
N GLY A 306 17.23 -31.76 -63.54
CA GLY A 306 16.68 -31.57 -62.21
C GLY A 306 17.35 -30.37 -61.51
N ASN A 307 16.70 -29.80 -60.50
CA ASN A 307 17.11 -28.51 -59.91
C ASN A 307 18.12 -28.66 -58.75
N ASP A 308 19.37 -28.27 -58.97
CA ASP A 308 20.39 -28.11 -57.90
C ASP A 308 20.63 -26.62 -57.59
N TYR A 309 20.31 -26.22 -56.34
CA TYR A 309 20.46 -24.84 -55.85
C TYR A 309 21.68 -24.64 -54.93
N SER A 310 22.48 -25.68 -54.66
CA SER A 310 23.57 -25.67 -53.67
C SER A 310 24.62 -24.57 -53.88
N SER A 311 24.80 -24.12 -55.13
CA SER A 311 25.75 -23.06 -55.47
C SER A 311 25.31 -21.64 -55.08
N VAL A 312 24.04 -21.43 -54.72
CA VAL A 312 23.48 -20.13 -54.29
C VAL A 312 22.71 -20.20 -52.96
N PHE A 313 22.49 -21.39 -52.40
CA PHE A 313 21.67 -21.61 -51.21
C PHE A 313 22.29 -22.65 -50.26
N ASP A 314 22.45 -22.26 -49.00
CA ASP A 314 22.74 -23.10 -47.83
C ASP A 314 21.70 -22.75 -46.76
N ALA A 315 20.89 -23.73 -46.35
CA ALA A 315 19.80 -23.51 -45.41
C ALA A 315 20.28 -23.00 -44.03
N ASN A 316 21.42 -23.49 -43.54
CA ASN A 316 21.97 -23.06 -42.25
C ASN A 316 22.53 -21.64 -42.35
N TYR A 317 23.22 -21.30 -43.45
CA TYR A 317 23.70 -19.94 -43.68
C TYR A 317 22.52 -18.95 -43.74
N TYR A 318 21.50 -19.27 -44.55
CA TYR A 318 20.32 -18.45 -44.72
C TYR A 318 19.52 -18.27 -43.42
N TYR A 319 19.32 -19.34 -42.65
CA TYR A 319 18.71 -19.28 -41.32
C TYR A 319 19.48 -18.37 -40.36
N ASN A 320 20.81 -18.51 -40.30
CA ASN A 320 21.64 -17.73 -39.38
C ASN A 320 21.74 -16.24 -39.77
N MET A 321 21.61 -15.91 -41.06
CA MET A 321 21.70 -14.53 -41.56
C MET A 321 20.41 -13.72 -41.37
N TYR A 322 19.24 -14.35 -41.22
CA TYR A 322 17.93 -13.69 -41.25
C TYR A 322 17.06 -13.99 -40.01
N PRO A 323 17.12 -13.15 -38.95
CA PRO A 323 16.35 -13.33 -37.71
C PRO A 323 14.82 -13.36 -37.90
N ASP A 324 14.30 -12.75 -38.96
CA ASP A 324 12.90 -12.86 -39.36
C ASP A 324 12.53 -14.30 -39.73
N LEU A 325 13.39 -15.01 -40.46
CA LEU A 325 13.19 -16.42 -40.82
C LEU A 325 13.39 -17.34 -39.63
N GLN A 326 14.30 -17.01 -38.71
CA GLN A 326 14.45 -17.74 -37.44
C GLN A 326 13.15 -17.74 -36.64
N LYS A 327 12.41 -16.62 -36.65
CA LYS A 327 11.13 -16.46 -35.95
C LYS A 327 9.95 -17.06 -36.73
N ALA A 328 9.91 -16.91 -38.05
CA ALA A 328 8.76 -17.29 -38.87
C ALA A 328 8.76 -18.75 -39.35
N ILE A 329 9.94 -19.28 -39.69
CA ILE A 329 10.11 -20.59 -40.33
C ILE A 329 10.81 -21.59 -39.39
N GLY A 330 11.72 -21.11 -38.55
CA GLY A 330 12.62 -21.98 -37.79
C GLY A 330 13.66 -22.65 -38.69
N ASN A 331 14.42 -23.61 -38.16
CA ASN A 331 15.50 -24.29 -38.91
C ASN A 331 14.98 -25.42 -39.83
N ASN A 332 13.85 -25.21 -40.51
CA ASN A 332 13.31 -26.16 -41.49
C ASN A 332 13.91 -25.86 -42.87
N GLN A 333 14.86 -26.69 -43.29
CA GLN A 333 15.65 -26.46 -44.51
C GLN A 333 14.80 -26.38 -45.79
N ALA A 334 13.70 -27.14 -45.87
CA ALA A 334 12.84 -27.15 -47.05
C ALA A 334 11.97 -25.89 -47.15
N GLU A 335 11.42 -25.42 -46.04
CA GLU A 335 10.67 -24.15 -45.96
C GLU A 335 11.58 -22.95 -46.19
N LEU A 336 12.83 -22.99 -45.72
CA LEU A 336 13.85 -21.99 -46.00
C LEU A 336 14.20 -21.92 -47.49
N LEU A 337 14.30 -23.07 -48.17
CA LEU A 337 14.49 -23.13 -49.62
C LEU A 337 13.26 -22.61 -50.37
N TYR A 338 12.06 -23.01 -49.98
CA TYR A 338 10.80 -22.48 -50.54
C TYR A 338 10.74 -20.96 -50.42
N HIS A 339 11.05 -20.42 -49.23
CA HIS A 339 11.09 -18.97 -49.00
C HIS A 339 12.14 -18.28 -49.89
N PHE A 340 13.32 -18.87 -50.06
CA PHE A 340 14.35 -18.33 -50.95
C PHE A 340 13.92 -18.31 -52.43
N LEU A 341 13.33 -19.39 -52.93
CA LEU A 341 12.92 -19.50 -54.35
C LEU A 341 11.76 -18.57 -54.73
N ASN A 342 10.84 -18.31 -53.81
CA ASN A 342 9.65 -17.49 -54.04
C ASN A 342 9.87 -16.00 -53.69
N TYR A 343 10.64 -15.70 -52.64
CA TYR A 343 10.80 -14.34 -52.11
C TYR A 343 12.27 -13.91 -52.06
N GLY A 344 13.14 -14.70 -51.41
CA GLY A 344 14.53 -14.32 -51.15
C GLY A 344 15.38 -13.98 -52.39
N MET A 345 15.16 -14.68 -53.52
CA MET A 345 15.80 -14.37 -54.79
C MET A 345 15.35 -13.03 -55.39
N ALA A 346 14.07 -12.66 -55.23
CA ALA A 346 13.54 -11.38 -55.71
C ALA A 346 13.98 -10.22 -54.80
N GLU A 347 14.01 -10.45 -53.48
CA GLU A 347 14.50 -9.51 -52.46
C GLU A 347 16.03 -9.32 -52.49
N GLY A 348 16.76 -10.14 -53.26
CA GLY A 348 18.21 -10.08 -53.34
C GLY A 348 18.92 -10.49 -52.04
N ARG A 349 18.37 -11.46 -51.29
CA ARG A 349 18.99 -12.00 -50.07
C ARG A 349 20.23 -12.85 -50.38
N VAL A 350 21.16 -12.93 -49.42
CA VAL A 350 22.35 -13.80 -49.49
C VAL A 350 22.00 -15.13 -48.83
N ALA A 351 21.96 -16.22 -49.58
CA ALA A 351 21.61 -17.53 -49.02
C ALA A 351 22.78 -18.51 -48.91
N CYS A 352 23.99 -18.17 -49.38
CA CYS A 352 25.21 -18.90 -49.06
C CYS A 352 26.43 -17.96 -48.98
N ALA A 353 27.49 -18.39 -48.29
CA ALA A 353 28.70 -17.57 -48.11
C ALA A 353 29.46 -17.26 -49.41
N SER A 354 29.26 -18.07 -50.46
CA SER A 354 30.03 -18.02 -51.71
C SER A 354 29.35 -17.24 -52.84
N PHE A 355 28.10 -16.78 -52.66
CA PHE A 355 27.37 -16.02 -53.67
C PHE A 355 26.59 -14.84 -53.08
N ASP A 356 26.84 -13.62 -53.58
CA ASP A 356 26.01 -12.44 -53.31
C ASP A 356 25.56 -11.80 -54.63
N VAL A 357 24.25 -11.81 -54.86
CA VAL A 357 23.63 -11.33 -56.11
C VAL A 357 23.87 -9.84 -56.36
N LEU A 358 23.97 -9.01 -55.32
CA LEU A 358 24.22 -7.58 -55.47
C LEU A 358 25.67 -7.33 -55.91
N SER A 359 26.62 -8.04 -55.29
CA SER A 359 28.02 -8.05 -55.71
C SER A 359 28.19 -8.61 -57.13
N TYR A 360 27.46 -9.66 -57.51
CA TYR A 360 27.48 -10.21 -58.86
C TYR A 360 26.94 -9.21 -59.90
N LYS A 361 25.79 -8.59 -59.61
CA LYS A 361 25.21 -7.49 -60.39
C LYS A 361 26.16 -6.30 -60.52
N ALA A 362 26.91 -5.96 -59.47
CA ALA A 362 27.87 -4.85 -59.48
C ALA A 362 29.09 -5.12 -60.38
N ARG A 363 29.59 -6.35 -60.44
CA ARG A 363 30.73 -6.72 -61.31
C ARG A 363 30.37 -6.67 -62.81
N TYR A 364 29.19 -7.12 -63.19
CA TYR A 364 28.88 -7.46 -64.60
C TYR A 364 27.90 -6.49 -65.27
N GLU A 365 28.44 -5.55 -66.05
CA GLU A 365 27.67 -4.52 -66.76
C GLU A 365 26.77 -5.10 -67.86
N ASP A 366 27.24 -6.15 -68.53
CA ASP A 366 26.47 -6.89 -69.53
C ASP A 366 25.20 -7.52 -68.92
N LEU A 367 25.32 -8.12 -67.73
CA LEU A 367 24.17 -8.67 -67.00
C LEU A 367 23.24 -7.55 -66.49
N ARG A 368 23.78 -6.38 -66.12
CA ARG A 368 22.94 -5.19 -65.80
C ARG A 368 22.11 -4.73 -66.99
N LYS A 369 22.68 -4.71 -68.19
CA LYS A 369 21.95 -4.36 -69.43
C LYS A 369 20.91 -5.42 -69.80
N ALA A 370 21.20 -6.70 -69.56
CA ALA A 370 20.30 -7.80 -69.89
C ALA A 370 19.13 -7.98 -68.89
N PHE A 371 19.36 -7.78 -67.59
CA PHE A 371 18.40 -8.15 -66.53
C PHE A 371 17.87 -6.99 -65.70
N GLY A 372 18.49 -5.80 -65.77
CA GLY A 372 18.10 -4.63 -64.98
C GLY A 372 18.00 -4.95 -63.49
N ASP A 373 16.81 -4.77 -62.91
CA ASP A 373 16.52 -5.04 -61.50
C ASP A 373 15.91 -6.43 -61.21
N ASN A 374 15.78 -7.31 -62.22
CA ASN A 374 15.32 -8.68 -62.02
C ASN A 374 16.39 -9.54 -61.32
N MET A 375 16.43 -9.49 -59.98
CA MET A 375 17.39 -10.21 -59.14
C MET A 375 17.38 -11.73 -59.40
N LYS A 376 16.19 -12.31 -59.64
CA LYS A 376 16.02 -13.75 -59.91
C LYS A 376 16.73 -14.19 -61.20
N ALA A 377 16.78 -13.34 -62.23
CA ALA A 377 17.52 -13.62 -63.45
C ALA A 377 19.04 -13.73 -63.22
N TYR A 378 19.63 -12.96 -62.29
CA TYR A 378 21.05 -13.09 -61.94
C TYR A 378 21.35 -14.41 -61.21
N PHE A 379 20.47 -14.86 -60.30
CA PHE A 379 20.58 -16.18 -59.68
C PHE A 379 20.47 -17.31 -60.73
N GLN A 380 19.49 -17.23 -61.62
CA GLN A 380 19.29 -18.21 -62.71
C GLN A 380 20.48 -18.21 -63.69
N HIS A 381 21.03 -17.04 -64.02
CA HIS A 381 22.23 -16.93 -64.85
C HIS A 381 23.42 -17.64 -64.18
N TYR A 382 23.69 -17.35 -62.91
CA TYR A 382 24.78 -18.00 -62.19
C TYR A 382 24.58 -19.52 -62.11
N LEU A 383 23.38 -20.00 -61.79
CA LEU A 383 23.04 -21.43 -61.74
C LEU A 383 23.24 -22.15 -63.09
N THR A 384 22.73 -21.57 -64.18
CA THR A 384 22.71 -22.24 -65.50
C THR A 384 24.00 -22.04 -66.30
N ARG A 385 24.69 -20.91 -66.14
CA ARG A 385 25.88 -20.55 -66.92
C ARG A 385 27.21 -20.85 -66.25
N LYS A 386 27.28 -21.08 -64.93
CA LYS A 386 28.56 -21.33 -64.23
C LYS A 386 29.41 -22.48 -64.81
N LYS A 387 28.78 -23.49 -65.43
CA LYS A 387 29.49 -24.57 -66.17
C LYS A 387 30.20 -24.06 -67.43
N TYR A 388 29.64 -23.07 -68.10
CA TYR A 388 30.11 -22.53 -69.39
C TYR A 388 30.91 -21.22 -69.23
N GLU A 389 30.68 -20.49 -68.13
CA GLU A 389 31.30 -19.20 -67.81
C GLU A 389 32.00 -19.25 -66.42
N PRO A 390 32.96 -20.17 -66.20
CA PRO A 390 33.56 -20.41 -64.88
C PRO A 390 34.41 -19.24 -64.34
N TYR A 391 34.70 -18.25 -65.17
CA TYR A 391 35.46 -17.05 -64.80
C TYR A 391 34.60 -15.97 -64.12
N ARG A 392 33.26 -16.12 -64.06
CA ARG A 392 32.40 -15.13 -63.40
C ARG A 392 32.35 -15.34 -61.90
N ASP A 393 32.92 -14.37 -61.17
CA ASP A 393 33.00 -14.34 -59.72
C ASP A 393 31.68 -13.91 -59.07
N GLY A 394 31.05 -14.84 -58.37
CA GLY A 394 29.83 -14.62 -57.59
C GLY A 394 30.05 -14.15 -56.15
N SER A 395 31.29 -14.14 -55.66
CA SER A 395 31.59 -13.92 -54.23
C SER A 395 31.17 -12.52 -53.74
N PRO A 396 30.97 -12.31 -52.43
CA PRO A 396 30.67 -10.98 -51.90
C PRO A 396 31.84 -10.01 -52.10
N ILE A 397 31.58 -8.85 -52.69
CA ILE A 397 32.45 -7.67 -52.59
C ILE A 397 32.27 -7.11 -51.17
N LYS A 398 33.36 -6.81 -50.47
CA LYS A 398 33.36 -6.30 -49.09
C LYS A 398 34.07 -4.95 -48.98
N TYR A 399 33.62 -4.15 -48.03
CA TYR A 399 34.21 -2.86 -47.65
C TYR A 399 34.33 -2.74 -46.12
N LYS A 400 35.32 -1.99 -45.68
CA LYS A 400 35.59 -1.71 -44.26
C LYS A 400 34.81 -0.48 -43.80
N VAL A 401 34.05 -0.64 -42.72
CA VAL A 401 33.39 0.45 -42.00
C VAL A 401 34.04 0.62 -40.64
N THR A 402 34.82 1.69 -40.49
CA THR A 402 35.52 2.03 -39.25
C THR A 402 34.67 2.97 -38.41
N PHE A 403 34.20 2.49 -37.27
CA PHE A 403 33.42 3.26 -36.30
C PHE A 403 34.36 3.92 -35.28
N ILE A 404 34.21 5.23 -35.10
CA ILE A 404 34.97 6.07 -34.16
C ILE A 404 34.04 6.62 -33.08
N SER A 405 34.45 6.57 -31.82
CA SER A 405 33.80 7.27 -30.72
C SER A 405 34.83 7.96 -29.84
N ASN A 406 34.54 9.19 -29.41
CA ASN A 406 35.45 10.00 -28.58
C ASN A 406 36.89 10.13 -29.14
N GLY A 407 37.03 10.14 -30.48
CA GLY A 407 38.32 10.21 -31.17
C GLY A 407 39.05 8.87 -31.35
N GLU A 408 38.56 7.77 -30.77
CA GLU A 408 39.17 6.43 -30.84
C GLU A 408 38.37 5.48 -31.75
N ILE A 409 39.08 4.56 -32.44
CA ILE A 409 38.45 3.50 -33.22
C ILE A 409 37.86 2.47 -32.26
N VAL A 410 36.53 2.34 -32.24
CA VAL A 410 35.80 1.40 -31.39
C VAL A 410 35.49 0.07 -32.08
N LYS A 411 35.41 0.05 -33.42
CA LYS A 411 35.22 -1.15 -34.23
C LYS A 411 35.61 -0.88 -35.68
N THR A 412 36.14 -1.89 -36.38
CA THR A 412 36.04 -1.97 -37.85
C THR A 412 35.19 -3.19 -38.21
N ASP A 413 34.17 -2.98 -39.04
CA ASP A 413 33.25 -4.00 -39.53
C ASP A 413 33.46 -4.24 -41.03
N GLU A 414 33.17 -5.44 -41.53
CA GLU A 414 33.17 -5.74 -42.98
C GLU A 414 31.74 -5.87 -43.49
N ALA A 415 31.28 -4.90 -44.28
CA ALA A 415 29.98 -4.94 -44.94
C ALA A 415 30.11 -5.37 -46.40
N SER A 416 29.20 -6.23 -46.87
CA SER A 416 29.11 -6.54 -48.30
C SER A 416 28.52 -5.36 -49.10
N TYR A 417 28.82 -5.28 -50.39
CA TYR A 417 28.36 -4.20 -51.28
C TYR A 417 26.83 -3.99 -51.22
N CYS A 418 26.42 -2.72 -51.07
CA CYS A 418 25.04 -2.28 -50.88
C CYS A 418 24.31 -2.91 -49.67
N ARG A 419 25.05 -3.36 -48.64
CA ARG A 419 24.48 -3.86 -47.39
C ARG A 419 24.92 -3.00 -46.20
N ALA A 420 24.24 -3.17 -45.07
CA ALA A 420 24.50 -2.43 -43.86
C ALA A 420 25.73 -2.96 -43.11
N ALA A 421 26.53 -2.06 -42.53
CA ALA A 421 27.50 -2.42 -41.49
C ALA A 421 26.84 -2.52 -40.11
N THR A 422 27.41 -3.35 -39.24
CA THR A 422 26.95 -3.54 -37.86
C THR A 422 27.73 -2.60 -36.92
N PRO A 423 27.08 -1.56 -36.34
CA PRO A 423 27.75 -0.63 -35.45
C PRO A 423 28.07 -1.28 -34.09
N PRO A 424 29.12 -0.84 -33.38
CA PRO A 424 29.35 -1.23 -31.99
C PRO A 424 28.37 -0.51 -31.05
N ASN A 425 28.08 -1.14 -29.90
CA ASN A 425 27.48 -0.44 -28.78
C ASN A 425 28.54 0.48 -28.16
N VAL A 426 28.25 1.78 -28.08
CA VAL A 426 29.13 2.81 -27.49
C VAL A 426 28.39 3.59 -26.42
N SER A 427 29.13 4.05 -25.41
CA SER A 427 28.64 4.92 -24.35
C SER A 427 29.68 5.97 -23.99
N LEU A 428 29.23 7.15 -23.59
CA LEU A 428 30.08 8.26 -23.13
C LEU A 428 29.42 8.85 -21.87
N PRO A 429 30.06 8.79 -20.68
CA PRO A 429 29.44 9.23 -19.43
C PRO A 429 28.96 10.69 -19.48
N GLY A 430 27.70 10.92 -19.11
CA GLY A 430 27.08 12.25 -19.17
C GLY A 430 26.58 12.68 -20.55
N TYR A 431 26.71 11.85 -21.59
CA TYR A 431 26.22 12.14 -22.94
C TYR A 431 25.24 11.07 -23.44
N THR A 432 24.36 11.47 -24.37
CA THR A 432 23.47 10.57 -25.13
C THR A 432 23.95 10.50 -26.57
N LEU A 433 24.03 9.28 -27.12
CA LEU A 433 24.33 9.05 -28.53
C LEU A 433 23.14 9.54 -29.37
N THR A 434 23.32 10.59 -30.16
CA THR A 434 22.27 11.06 -31.09
C THR A 434 22.25 10.26 -32.39
N GLY A 435 23.35 9.58 -32.69
CA GLY A 435 23.51 8.74 -33.86
C GLY A 435 24.96 8.74 -34.34
N TRP A 436 25.12 8.60 -35.64
CA TRP A 436 26.39 8.56 -36.33
C TRP A 436 26.41 9.64 -37.43
N ASP A 437 27.58 10.21 -37.71
CA ASP A 437 27.75 11.31 -38.67
C ASP A 437 27.38 10.96 -40.13
N LYS A 438 27.32 9.68 -40.47
CA LYS A 438 27.04 9.15 -41.81
C LYS A 438 26.14 7.93 -41.74
N LEU A 439 25.33 7.74 -42.80
CA LEU A 439 24.60 6.50 -43.01
C LEU A 439 25.55 5.39 -43.46
N PHE A 440 25.37 4.19 -42.89
CA PHE A 440 26.14 2.98 -43.20
C PHE A 440 25.21 1.78 -43.50
N ASN A 441 23.96 2.07 -43.88
CA ASN A 441 22.94 1.07 -44.24
C ASN A 441 23.08 0.52 -45.67
N SER A 442 23.85 1.19 -46.53
CA SER A 442 24.23 0.72 -47.87
C SER A 442 25.68 1.14 -48.15
N VAL A 443 26.61 0.20 -47.97
CA VAL A 443 28.06 0.45 -48.08
C VAL A 443 28.56 0.11 -49.49
N VAL A 444 29.21 1.06 -50.16
CA VAL A 444 29.72 0.91 -51.55
C VAL A 444 31.22 1.19 -51.70
N SER A 445 31.88 1.57 -50.60
CA SER A 445 33.30 1.89 -50.49
C SER A 445 33.74 1.80 -49.03
N ASP A 446 35.04 1.67 -48.77
CA ASP A 446 35.58 1.84 -47.40
C ASP A 446 35.18 3.21 -46.83
N MET A 447 34.78 3.26 -45.56
CA MET A 447 34.32 4.49 -44.93
C MET A 447 34.61 4.55 -43.42
N THR A 448 34.75 5.77 -42.90
CA THR A 448 34.86 6.05 -41.47
C THR A 448 33.61 6.79 -40.99
N VAL A 449 33.06 6.35 -39.87
CA VAL A 449 31.79 6.80 -39.28
C VAL A 449 32.01 7.19 -37.82
N THR A 450 31.55 8.37 -37.41
CA THR A 450 31.85 8.97 -36.10
C THR A 450 30.60 9.10 -35.25
N ALA A 451 30.65 8.65 -33.99
CA ALA A 451 29.56 8.76 -33.03
C ALA A 451 29.30 10.23 -32.67
N GLN A 452 28.03 10.64 -32.73
CA GLN A 452 27.59 11.99 -32.36
C GLN A 452 26.91 11.99 -30.99
N TRP A 453 27.25 12.98 -30.17
CA TRP A 453 26.90 13.02 -28.75
C TRP A 453 26.28 14.37 -28.39
N THR A 454 25.19 14.35 -27.61
CA THR A 454 24.66 15.53 -26.93
C THR A 454 24.70 15.34 -25.42
N PRO A 455 24.86 16.40 -24.60
CA PRO A 455 24.81 16.28 -23.15
C PRO A 455 23.50 15.63 -22.67
N ALA A 456 23.61 14.66 -21.78
CA ALA A 456 22.46 13.88 -21.31
C ALA A 456 21.48 14.74 -20.50
N THR A 457 20.19 14.44 -20.63
CA THR A 457 19.12 15.04 -19.82
C THR A 457 18.79 14.14 -18.63
N LEU A 458 19.28 14.53 -17.45
CA LEU A 458 19.21 13.77 -16.21
C LEU A 458 17.99 14.15 -15.38
N THR A 459 17.46 13.22 -14.59
CA THR A 459 16.43 13.48 -13.58
C THR A 459 17.07 13.81 -12.24
N VAL A 460 16.72 14.97 -11.69
CA VAL A 460 17.01 15.33 -10.30
C VAL A 460 15.72 15.14 -9.51
N LYS A 461 15.74 14.21 -8.57
CA LYS A 461 14.62 13.94 -7.65
C LYS A 461 14.75 14.80 -6.40
N TYR A 462 13.64 15.32 -5.92
CA TYR A 462 13.56 16.13 -4.72
C TYR A 462 13.09 15.28 -3.53
N ASP A 463 13.97 14.99 -2.59
CA ASP A 463 13.59 14.41 -1.30
C ASP A 463 13.37 15.52 -0.27
N ALA A 464 12.10 15.89 -0.07
CA ALA A 464 11.71 16.94 0.87
C ALA A 464 12.03 16.62 2.34
N THR A 465 12.54 15.42 2.68
CA THR A 465 13.10 15.06 3.99
C THR A 465 12.13 15.40 5.14
N GLY A 466 10.94 14.81 5.08
CA GLY A 466 9.82 15.05 6.01
C GLY A 466 8.96 16.29 5.69
N GLY A 467 9.37 17.12 4.74
CA GLY A 467 8.52 18.17 4.15
C GLY A 467 7.66 17.67 2.99
N LYS A 468 6.99 18.62 2.31
CA LYS A 468 6.18 18.41 1.11
C LYS A 468 6.70 19.31 -0.02
N VAL A 469 6.81 18.75 -1.22
CA VAL A 469 7.18 19.45 -2.46
C VAL A 469 6.11 19.17 -3.52
N SER A 470 5.75 20.17 -4.33
CA SER A 470 4.69 20.04 -5.33
C SER A 470 5.11 19.18 -6.52
N ASN A 471 6.32 19.41 -7.03
CA ASN A 471 6.92 18.62 -8.10
C ASN A 471 8.06 17.78 -7.51
N GLY A 472 7.94 16.45 -7.53
CA GLY A 472 8.94 15.54 -6.94
C GLY A 472 10.24 15.38 -7.74
N SER A 473 10.35 15.98 -8.93
CA SER A 473 11.57 15.95 -9.73
C SER A 473 11.65 17.06 -10.77
N LYS A 474 12.86 17.30 -11.30
CA LYS A 474 13.18 18.22 -12.39
C LYS A 474 14.11 17.53 -13.41
N LYS A 475 14.06 17.94 -14.67
CA LYS A 475 15.08 17.58 -15.68
C LYS A 475 16.17 18.65 -15.76
N VAL A 476 17.42 18.22 -15.83
CA VAL A 476 18.61 19.08 -15.97
C VAL A 476 19.55 18.50 -17.02
N THR A 477 20.42 19.33 -17.59
CA THR A 477 21.37 18.90 -18.63
C THR A 477 22.78 18.78 -18.05
N TYR A 478 23.49 17.69 -18.37
CA TYR A 478 24.90 17.52 -17.98
C TYR A 478 25.77 18.71 -18.41
N LEU A 479 26.67 19.15 -17.54
CA LEU A 479 27.48 20.38 -17.63
C LEU A 479 26.69 21.71 -17.70
N GLY A 480 25.36 21.68 -17.72
CA GLY A 480 24.50 22.84 -17.51
C GLY A 480 24.37 23.20 -16.02
N ASN A 481 23.58 24.22 -15.72
CA ASN A 481 23.25 24.60 -14.35
C ASN A 481 21.92 23.96 -13.90
N TYR A 482 21.72 23.77 -12.59
CA TYR A 482 20.44 23.24 -12.06
C TYR A 482 19.24 24.16 -12.34
N GLY A 483 19.45 25.49 -12.41
CA GLY A 483 18.39 26.49 -12.55
C GLY A 483 17.44 26.50 -11.34
N ASP A 484 16.29 27.17 -11.46
CA ASP A 484 15.40 27.36 -10.30
C ASP A 484 14.95 26.03 -9.67
N LEU A 485 15.08 25.95 -8.34
CA LEU A 485 14.76 24.76 -7.55
C LEU A 485 13.46 24.97 -6.79
N GLU A 486 12.70 23.88 -6.62
CA GLU A 486 11.46 23.88 -5.84
C GLU A 486 11.70 24.31 -4.39
N SER A 487 10.75 25.02 -3.79
CA SER A 487 10.81 25.44 -2.38
C SER A 487 9.79 24.63 -1.55
N PRO A 488 10.22 23.54 -0.88
CA PRO A 488 9.33 22.68 -0.12
C PRO A 488 8.81 23.37 1.14
N LYS A 489 7.76 22.82 1.75
CA LYS A 489 7.20 23.28 3.04
C LYS A 489 7.15 22.14 4.06
N ARG A 490 7.47 22.44 5.32
CA ARG A 490 7.41 21.49 6.44
C ARG A 490 6.96 22.24 7.69
N ASP A 491 5.85 21.81 8.29
CA ASP A 491 5.26 22.48 9.45
C ASP A 491 6.24 22.44 10.63
N GLY A 492 6.48 23.58 11.27
CA GLY A 492 7.43 23.73 12.38
C GLY A 492 8.91 23.90 11.99
N TYR A 493 9.24 23.95 10.70
CA TYR A 493 10.62 24.10 10.20
C TYR A 493 10.75 25.19 9.12
N THR A 494 11.94 25.79 9.03
CA THR A 494 12.37 26.68 7.95
C THR A 494 13.27 25.91 6.98
N PHE A 495 13.01 26.01 5.67
CA PHE A 495 13.81 25.40 4.62
C PHE A 495 15.14 26.15 4.44
N THR A 496 16.28 25.45 4.47
CA THR A 496 17.61 26.08 4.32
C THR A 496 18.29 25.82 2.98
N GLY A 497 17.81 24.86 2.19
CA GLY A 497 18.30 24.60 0.84
C GLY A 497 18.31 23.12 0.47
N TRP A 498 18.71 22.85 -0.76
CA TRP A 498 18.91 21.49 -1.29
C TRP A 498 20.38 21.08 -1.16
N TYR A 499 20.62 19.81 -0.82
CA TYR A 499 21.97 19.27 -0.59
C TYR A 499 22.14 17.91 -1.28
N THR A 500 23.39 17.52 -1.54
CA THR A 500 23.73 16.21 -2.14
C THR A 500 23.51 15.01 -1.22
N ALA A 501 23.22 15.21 0.07
CA ALA A 501 22.95 14.15 1.04
C ALA A 501 21.90 14.57 2.09
N ALA A 502 21.20 13.59 2.65
CA ALA A 502 20.18 13.81 3.70
C ALA A 502 20.76 14.39 5.00
N ASN A 503 22.02 14.08 5.30
CA ASN A 503 22.79 14.66 6.41
C ASN A 503 24.14 15.15 5.85
N GLY A 504 24.47 16.43 6.04
CA GLY A 504 25.65 17.04 5.42
C GLY A 504 25.57 17.12 3.89
N GLY A 505 26.70 16.93 3.21
CA GLY A 505 26.82 17.10 1.77
C GLY A 505 27.03 18.55 1.34
N THR A 506 27.06 18.79 0.03
CA THR A 506 27.28 20.10 -0.58
C THR A 506 25.94 20.72 -0.97
N GLN A 507 25.77 22.02 -0.71
CA GLN A 507 24.57 22.75 -1.10
C GLN A 507 24.48 22.87 -2.62
N ILE A 508 23.31 22.55 -3.18
CA ILE A 508 22.97 22.74 -4.59
C ILE A 508 22.12 24.01 -4.70
N THR A 509 22.57 24.94 -5.53
CA THR A 509 21.88 26.18 -5.86
C THR A 509 21.51 26.18 -7.35
N LYS A 510 20.74 27.19 -7.78
CA LYS A 510 20.39 27.35 -9.20
C LYS A 510 21.62 27.49 -10.13
N ASP A 511 22.74 27.96 -9.58
CA ASP A 511 23.97 28.27 -10.32
C ASP A 511 25.03 27.16 -10.20
N THR A 512 24.77 26.11 -9.41
CA THR A 512 25.61 24.91 -9.35
C THR A 512 25.60 24.20 -10.72
N LYS A 513 26.75 23.66 -11.14
CA LYS A 513 26.87 22.83 -12.36
C LYS A 513 26.45 21.39 -12.12
N VAL A 514 25.86 20.78 -13.15
CA VAL A 514 25.48 19.36 -13.18
C VAL A 514 26.68 18.53 -13.64
N GLU A 515 27.50 18.10 -12.69
CA GLU A 515 28.69 17.28 -12.95
C GLU A 515 28.46 15.77 -12.74
N VAL A 516 27.27 15.38 -12.27
CA VAL A 516 26.85 13.97 -12.21
C VAL A 516 26.48 13.45 -13.60
N THR A 517 26.74 12.17 -13.86
CA THR A 517 26.53 11.51 -15.16
C THR A 517 25.27 10.62 -15.21
N SER A 518 24.49 10.59 -14.12
CA SER A 518 23.25 9.82 -13.97
C SER A 518 22.19 10.59 -13.20
N ASP A 519 20.95 10.09 -13.21
CA ASP A 519 19.89 10.55 -12.31
C ASP A 519 20.36 10.56 -10.85
N GLN A 520 19.95 11.59 -10.10
CA GLN A 520 20.33 11.77 -8.68
C GLN A 520 19.15 12.25 -7.83
N THR A 521 19.31 12.15 -6.52
CA THR A 521 18.39 12.74 -5.53
C THR A 521 19.10 13.86 -4.77
N ILE A 522 18.41 14.98 -4.56
CA ILE A 522 18.84 16.06 -3.67
C ILE A 522 17.87 16.18 -2.50
N TYR A 523 18.41 16.53 -1.34
CA TYR A 523 17.72 16.42 -0.05
C TYR A 523 17.50 17.81 0.56
N ALA A 524 16.29 18.06 1.05
CA ALA A 524 15.93 19.31 1.69
C ALA A 524 16.46 19.37 3.11
N HIS A 525 17.25 20.40 3.43
CA HIS A 525 17.68 20.67 4.80
C HIS A 525 16.75 21.67 5.48
N TRP A 526 16.65 21.54 6.80
CA TRP A 526 15.63 22.19 7.62
C TRP A 526 16.22 22.68 8.95
N THR A 527 15.84 23.88 9.37
CA THR A 527 16.07 24.38 10.74
C THR A 527 14.74 24.38 11.50
N ALA A 528 14.72 23.83 12.72
CA ALA A 528 13.52 23.83 13.54
C ALA A 528 13.19 25.24 14.02
N ASN A 529 11.91 25.62 13.95
CA ASN A 529 11.43 26.92 14.43
C ASN A 529 11.24 26.91 15.95
N SER A 530 11.20 28.10 16.55
CA SER A 530 10.89 28.27 17.97
C SER A 530 9.59 29.05 18.15
N TYR A 531 8.82 28.69 19.17
CA TYR A 531 7.47 29.19 19.46
C TYR A 531 7.32 29.55 20.94
N ALA A 532 6.43 30.50 21.25
CA ALA A 532 6.09 30.88 22.61
C ALA A 532 4.97 30.01 23.20
N VAL A 533 5.24 29.44 24.38
CA VAL A 533 4.27 28.74 25.22
C VAL A 533 3.83 29.68 26.32
N THR A 534 2.52 29.87 26.49
CA THR A 534 1.93 30.62 27.61
C THR A 534 1.36 29.65 28.64
N PHE A 535 1.59 29.91 29.93
CA PHE A 535 1.12 29.07 31.04
C PHE A 535 -0.09 29.72 31.73
N ASN A 536 -1.27 29.14 31.52
CA ASN A 536 -2.50 29.55 32.19
C ASN A 536 -2.76 28.69 33.43
N ALA A 537 -2.61 29.30 34.61
CA ALA A 537 -2.71 28.61 35.89
C ALA A 537 -4.14 28.17 36.30
N ASP A 538 -5.17 28.43 35.48
CA ASP A 538 -6.57 28.03 35.70
C ASP A 538 -7.06 28.18 37.15
N GLY A 539 -7.31 29.43 37.55
CA GLY A 539 -7.68 29.78 38.94
C GLY A 539 -6.55 29.67 39.97
N GLY A 540 -5.37 29.15 39.59
CA GLY A 540 -4.14 29.24 40.37
C GLY A 540 -3.29 30.48 40.05
N THR A 541 -2.04 30.47 40.51
CA THR A 541 -1.01 31.46 40.21
C THR A 541 0.26 30.77 39.69
N VAL A 542 0.98 31.40 38.75
CA VAL A 542 2.25 30.91 38.20
C VAL A 542 3.23 32.07 38.11
N THR A 543 4.50 31.84 38.45
CA THR A 543 5.55 32.87 38.47
C THR A 543 6.11 33.18 37.08
N THR A 544 6.34 32.14 36.29
CA THR A 544 6.79 32.26 34.89
C THR A 544 5.62 31.92 33.97
N ASN A 545 5.01 32.95 33.36
CA ASN A 545 3.82 32.78 32.53
C ASN A 545 4.12 32.52 31.04
N THR A 546 5.37 32.62 30.58
CA THR A 546 5.76 32.30 29.20
C THR A 546 7.11 31.58 29.11
N LYS A 547 7.32 30.80 28.04
CA LYS A 547 8.60 30.14 27.70
C LYS A 547 8.73 29.97 26.18
N THR A 548 9.92 30.16 25.64
CA THR A 548 10.23 29.79 24.25
C THR A 548 10.65 28.32 24.16
N VAL A 549 10.09 27.58 23.22
CA VAL A 549 10.41 26.16 22.96
C VAL A 549 10.69 25.93 21.48
N THR A 550 11.52 24.95 21.14
CA THR A 550 11.84 24.59 19.75
C THR A 550 11.01 23.41 19.28
N PHE A 551 10.44 23.51 18.08
CA PHE A 551 9.61 22.47 17.48
C PHE A 551 10.35 21.14 17.32
N GLY A 552 9.70 20.03 17.65
CA GLY A 552 10.32 18.70 17.59
C GLY A 552 11.30 18.37 18.73
N ASN A 553 11.66 19.34 19.59
CA ASN A 553 12.39 19.09 20.83
C ASN A 553 11.40 18.88 22.00
N ALA A 554 11.92 18.39 23.14
CA ALA A 554 11.15 18.32 24.38
C ALA A 554 10.86 19.72 24.96
N TYR A 555 9.73 19.91 25.64
CA TYR A 555 9.41 21.19 26.28
C TYR A 555 10.44 21.59 27.36
N GLY A 556 11.13 20.63 27.98
CA GLY A 556 12.03 20.85 29.11
C GLY A 556 11.30 21.34 30.36
N GLU A 557 12.04 21.79 31.38
CA GLU A 557 11.47 22.19 32.68
C GLU A 557 10.28 23.15 32.55
N LEU A 558 9.15 22.79 33.16
CA LEU A 558 7.90 23.56 33.15
C LEU A 558 7.68 24.20 34.53
N PRO A 559 7.11 25.42 34.60
CA PRO A 559 6.86 26.07 35.88
C PRO A 559 5.78 25.32 36.67
N THR A 560 5.91 25.27 38.00
CA THR A 560 4.89 24.68 38.89
C THR A 560 3.99 25.79 39.43
N PRO A 561 2.69 25.83 39.08
CA PRO A 561 1.75 26.80 39.62
C PRO A 561 1.26 26.38 41.01
N THR A 562 0.57 27.29 41.71
CA THR A 562 -0.10 27.00 43.01
C THR A 562 -1.56 27.45 43.02
N ARG A 563 -2.45 26.64 43.62
CA ARG A 563 -3.87 26.95 43.83
C ARG A 563 -4.30 26.43 45.21
N SER A 564 -4.90 27.30 46.03
CA SER A 564 -5.26 26.93 47.41
C SER A 564 -6.34 25.85 47.45
N GLY A 565 -6.15 24.81 48.26
CA GLY A 565 -7.08 23.66 48.39
C GLY A 565 -6.84 22.53 47.38
N TYR A 566 -5.97 22.70 46.39
CA TYR A 566 -5.72 21.71 45.34
C TYR A 566 -4.23 21.35 45.25
N THR A 567 -3.97 20.14 44.74
CA THR A 567 -2.65 19.69 44.29
C THR A 567 -2.55 19.85 42.78
N PHE A 568 -1.43 20.41 42.29
CA PHE A 568 -1.17 20.57 40.87
C PHE A 568 -0.98 19.19 40.20
N ALA A 569 -1.75 18.92 39.15
CA ALA A 569 -1.72 17.65 38.44
C ALA A 569 -0.75 17.64 37.24
N GLY A 570 -0.34 18.81 36.75
CA GLY A 570 0.44 18.98 35.51
C GLY A 570 -0.15 20.02 34.56
N TRP A 571 0.43 20.11 33.37
CA TRP A 571 0.00 21.00 32.29
C TRP A 571 -0.75 20.21 31.21
N TRP A 572 -1.76 20.81 30.59
CA TRP A 572 -2.56 20.21 29.52
C TRP A 572 -2.76 21.16 28.34
N THR A 573 -3.03 20.61 27.16
CA THR A 573 -3.26 21.40 25.94
C THR A 573 -4.60 22.17 25.91
N ALA A 574 -5.54 21.88 26.82
CA ALA A 574 -6.78 22.64 27.01
C ALA A 574 -7.38 22.41 28.42
N VAL A 575 -8.40 23.21 28.78
CA VAL A 575 -8.99 23.28 30.14
C VAL A 575 -9.71 21.99 30.52
N ASP A 576 -10.73 21.56 29.77
CA ASP A 576 -11.57 20.41 30.15
C ASP A 576 -11.20 19.10 29.44
N SER A 577 -10.31 19.16 28.45
CA SER A 577 -9.85 18.01 27.67
C SER A 577 -8.52 18.33 26.99
N GLY A 578 -7.63 17.34 26.81
CA GLY A 578 -6.33 17.56 26.15
C GLY A 578 -5.30 16.47 26.44
N GLU A 579 -4.14 16.59 25.80
CA GLU A 579 -2.95 15.79 26.16
C GLU A 579 -2.25 16.42 27.36
N GLN A 580 -1.79 15.60 28.32
CA GLN A 580 -0.92 16.06 29.40
C GLN A 580 0.48 16.32 28.85
N ILE A 581 1.03 17.49 29.18
CA ILE A 581 2.36 17.95 28.78
C ILE A 581 3.26 17.97 30.03
N ASN A 582 4.41 17.32 29.91
CA ASN A 582 5.47 17.30 30.90
C ASN A 582 6.81 17.74 30.25
N ALA A 583 7.90 17.72 31.02
CA ALA A 583 9.20 18.19 30.55
C ALA A 583 9.80 17.35 29.39
N GLU A 584 9.39 16.09 29.25
CA GLU A 584 9.85 15.15 28.22
C GLU A 584 8.94 15.14 26.98
N SER A 585 7.72 15.67 27.09
CA SER A 585 6.79 15.79 25.97
C SER A 585 7.44 16.57 24.82
N VAL A 586 7.23 16.13 23.59
CA VAL A 586 7.76 16.79 22.39
C VAL A 586 6.82 17.90 21.92
N VAL A 587 7.38 19.04 21.51
CA VAL A 587 6.62 20.16 20.92
C VAL A 587 6.11 19.76 19.54
N LYS A 588 4.80 19.47 19.46
CA LYS A 588 4.07 19.12 18.23
C LYS A 588 3.34 20.32 17.58
N THR A 589 3.21 21.45 18.28
CA THR A 589 2.42 22.61 17.84
C THR A 589 3.29 23.60 17.08
N ALA A 590 2.99 23.84 15.80
CA ALA A 590 3.79 24.69 14.90
C ALA A 590 3.41 26.19 14.98
N SER A 591 3.03 26.65 16.17
CA SER A 591 2.63 28.03 16.46
C SER A 591 2.83 28.32 17.95
N ASP A 592 2.75 29.60 18.32
CA ASP A 592 2.54 29.99 19.71
C ASP A 592 1.24 29.38 20.24
N HIS A 593 1.23 28.97 21.51
CA HIS A 593 0.11 28.23 22.11
C HIS A 593 0.08 28.36 23.65
N VAL A 594 -0.98 27.83 24.26
CA VAL A 594 -1.23 27.93 25.70
C VAL A 594 -1.29 26.52 26.30
N LEU A 595 -0.70 26.35 27.49
CA LEU A 595 -0.90 25.18 28.35
C LEU A 595 -1.68 25.60 29.60
N TYR A 596 -2.57 24.72 30.06
CA TYR A 596 -3.52 24.96 31.14
C TYR A 596 -3.20 24.04 32.32
N ALA A 597 -3.18 24.59 33.53
CA ALA A 597 -2.94 23.80 34.74
C ALA A 597 -4.20 23.01 35.10
N HIS A 598 -4.07 21.70 35.38
CA HIS A 598 -5.16 20.94 36.03
C HIS A 598 -4.85 20.70 37.51
N TRP A 599 -5.91 20.45 38.27
CA TRP A 599 -5.93 20.51 39.72
C TRP A 599 -6.70 19.33 40.33
N VAL A 600 -6.12 18.65 41.30
CA VAL A 600 -6.79 17.61 42.11
C VAL A 600 -7.20 18.21 43.45
N LEU A 601 -8.47 18.09 43.82
CA LEU A 601 -8.97 18.55 45.12
C LEU A 601 -8.40 17.66 46.24
N ASN A 602 -7.89 18.26 47.30
CA ASN A 602 -7.37 17.54 48.46
C ASN A 602 -8.51 16.88 49.27
N SER A 603 -8.28 15.68 49.81
CA SER A 603 -9.29 14.80 50.43
C SER A 603 -9.88 15.36 51.73
N VAL A 604 -11.11 15.89 51.67
CA VAL A 604 -11.93 16.21 52.85
C VAL A 604 -13.31 15.55 52.73
N SER A 605 -13.76 14.89 53.81
CA SER A 605 -15.07 14.24 53.88
C SER A 605 -15.76 14.57 55.21
N VAL A 606 -17.02 15.02 55.15
CA VAL A 606 -17.86 15.18 56.33
C VAL A 606 -18.82 14.00 56.45
N SER A 607 -18.95 13.49 57.67
CA SER A 607 -19.84 12.40 58.07
C SER A 607 -20.73 12.84 59.22
N TYR A 608 -22.01 12.45 59.23
CA TYR A 608 -22.98 12.93 60.22
C TYR A 608 -24.14 11.96 60.42
N GLN A 609 -24.76 12.04 61.60
CA GLN A 609 -25.95 11.27 61.98
C GLN A 609 -26.89 12.10 62.85
N THR A 610 -28.15 11.69 62.87
CA THR A 610 -29.25 12.37 63.56
C THR A 610 -29.96 11.41 64.51
N HIS A 611 -30.28 11.89 65.72
CA HIS A 611 -31.22 11.23 66.62
C HIS A 611 -32.64 11.69 66.28
N VAL A 612 -33.50 10.78 65.86
CA VAL A 612 -34.89 11.06 65.49
C VAL A 612 -35.82 10.50 66.56
N ALA A 613 -36.78 11.31 67.03
CA ALA A 613 -37.75 10.88 68.04
C ALA A 613 -38.49 9.61 67.60
N ASN A 614 -38.68 8.67 68.53
CA ASN A 614 -39.28 7.35 68.33
C ASN A 614 -38.53 6.41 67.36
N ILE A 615 -37.33 6.78 66.86
CA ILE A 615 -36.46 5.93 66.03
C ILE A 615 -35.12 5.68 66.71
N GLY A 616 -34.54 6.69 67.36
CA GLY A 616 -33.19 6.63 67.91
C GLY A 616 -32.14 7.26 66.99
N TRP A 617 -30.87 6.91 67.20
CA TRP A 617 -29.77 7.27 66.31
C TRP A 617 -29.88 6.51 64.99
N GLN A 618 -29.93 7.23 63.87
CA GLN A 618 -29.87 6.64 62.53
C GLN A 618 -28.42 6.38 62.10
N ASN A 619 -28.23 5.52 61.10
CA ASN A 619 -26.93 5.27 60.50
C ASN A 619 -26.26 6.57 60.01
N GLY A 620 -24.93 6.65 60.19
CA GLY A 620 -24.13 7.74 59.67
C GLY A 620 -24.16 7.81 58.14
N VAL A 621 -24.30 9.02 57.63
CA VAL A 621 -24.20 9.37 56.21
C VAL A 621 -23.02 10.31 55.99
N SER A 622 -22.64 10.56 54.72
CA SER A 622 -21.52 11.44 54.38
C SER A 622 -21.88 12.40 53.23
N ASN A 623 -21.13 13.49 53.11
CA ASN A 623 -21.08 14.43 51.97
C ASN A 623 -22.41 14.56 51.20
N GLY A 624 -23.36 15.30 51.77
CA GLY A 624 -24.58 15.72 51.08
C GLY A 624 -25.73 14.70 51.09
N VAL A 625 -25.51 13.47 51.53
CA VAL A 625 -26.58 12.49 51.75
C VAL A 625 -27.49 12.95 52.90
N MET A 626 -28.81 12.77 52.77
CA MET A 626 -29.76 13.19 53.81
C MET A 626 -29.63 12.35 55.09
N ALA A 627 -29.51 13.01 56.25
CA ALA A 627 -29.76 12.40 57.56
C ALA A 627 -31.09 12.91 58.13
N GLY A 628 -31.87 12.07 58.81
CA GLY A 628 -33.18 12.40 59.36
C GLY A 628 -34.34 11.68 58.67
N THR A 629 -35.50 12.33 58.63
CA THR A 629 -36.69 11.91 57.88
C THR A 629 -37.35 13.11 57.20
N VAL A 630 -38.00 12.91 56.06
CA VAL A 630 -38.81 13.95 55.40
C VAL A 630 -40.25 13.46 55.32
N GLY A 631 -41.21 14.32 55.68
CA GLY A 631 -42.64 14.04 55.53
C GLY A 631 -43.23 13.02 56.52
N ARG A 632 -42.45 12.54 57.49
CA ARG A 632 -42.92 11.61 58.55
C ARG A 632 -43.40 12.31 59.83
N GLY A 633 -43.22 13.62 59.94
CA GLY A 633 -43.63 14.39 61.12
C GLY A 633 -42.76 14.18 62.37
N LEU A 634 -41.63 13.49 62.25
CA LEU A 634 -40.73 13.17 63.37
C LEU A 634 -39.68 14.26 63.55
N GLN A 635 -39.40 14.61 64.81
CA GLN A 635 -38.42 15.64 65.18
C GLN A 635 -37.01 15.06 65.29
N LEU A 636 -36.02 15.83 64.85
CA LEU A 636 -34.64 15.67 65.30
C LEU A 636 -34.54 16.10 66.76
N GLU A 637 -33.85 15.34 67.61
CA GLU A 637 -33.56 15.71 69.00
C GLU A 637 -32.08 16.04 69.24
N ALA A 638 -31.18 15.37 68.50
CA ALA A 638 -29.73 15.60 68.54
C ALA A 638 -29.04 15.29 67.22
N ILE A 639 -27.82 15.80 67.05
CA ILE A 639 -26.94 15.58 65.89
C ILE A 639 -25.52 15.23 66.34
N LYS A 640 -24.78 14.50 65.50
CA LYS A 640 -23.32 14.28 65.59
C LYS A 640 -22.72 14.51 64.20
N ILE A 641 -21.66 15.31 64.11
CA ILE A 641 -20.98 15.68 62.85
C ILE A 641 -19.48 15.49 63.05
N ASN A 642 -18.82 14.83 62.09
CA ASN A 642 -17.38 14.55 62.13
C ASN A 642 -16.76 14.74 60.74
N VAL A 643 -15.75 15.61 60.65
CA VAL A 643 -14.90 15.74 59.46
C VAL A 643 -13.73 14.76 59.55
N LYS A 644 -13.39 14.12 58.43
CA LYS A 644 -12.19 13.30 58.23
C LYS A 644 -11.40 13.87 57.05
N SER A 645 -10.12 14.11 57.25
CA SER A 645 -9.19 14.59 56.23
C SER A 645 -7.76 14.21 56.61
N ASP A 646 -6.88 14.19 55.61
CA ASP A 646 -5.43 14.16 55.77
C ASP A 646 -4.85 15.55 56.12
N ALA A 647 -5.69 16.60 56.07
CA ALA A 647 -5.39 17.97 56.49
C ALA A 647 -5.87 18.24 57.94
N ASP A 648 -5.30 19.26 58.59
CA ASP A 648 -5.63 19.69 59.96
C ASP A 648 -6.99 20.42 59.98
N ILE A 649 -8.07 19.63 59.96
CA ILE A 649 -9.46 20.11 59.85
C ILE A 649 -10.41 19.34 60.79
N GLY A 650 -11.18 20.08 61.57
CA GLY A 650 -12.34 19.60 62.33
C GLY A 650 -13.61 20.40 62.03
N VAL A 651 -14.66 20.15 62.81
CA VAL A 651 -15.89 20.95 62.79
C VAL A 651 -16.30 21.34 64.21
N ILE A 652 -16.83 22.56 64.34
CA ILE A 652 -17.54 23.07 65.50
C ILE A 652 -19.00 23.34 65.13
N TYR A 653 -19.95 22.94 65.98
CA TYR A 653 -21.38 23.08 65.72
C TYR A 653 -22.20 23.25 67.00
N THR A 654 -23.39 23.84 66.87
CA THR A 654 -24.36 23.96 67.96
C THR A 654 -25.79 23.84 67.43
N THR A 655 -26.71 23.41 68.29
CA THR A 655 -28.16 23.31 68.02
C THR A 655 -28.97 24.27 68.86
N HIS A 656 -30.01 24.86 68.27
CA HIS A 656 -31.10 25.52 68.98
C HIS A 656 -32.15 24.48 69.35
N VAL A 657 -32.38 24.26 70.65
CA VAL A 657 -33.30 23.26 71.17
C VAL A 657 -34.50 23.95 71.83
N LYS A 658 -35.69 23.41 71.59
CA LYS A 658 -36.95 23.90 72.18
C LYS A 658 -36.85 24.07 73.69
N ASN A 659 -37.28 25.23 74.17
CA ASN A 659 -37.25 25.72 75.55
C ASN A 659 -35.84 25.95 76.15
N ASP A 660 -34.77 25.41 75.56
CA ASP A 660 -33.40 25.58 76.05
C ASP A 660 -32.64 26.71 75.31
N GLY A 661 -33.04 27.03 74.08
CA GLY A 661 -32.33 27.98 73.22
C GLY A 661 -31.10 27.37 72.55
N TRP A 662 -30.11 28.19 72.22
CA TRP A 662 -28.83 27.71 71.68
C TRP A 662 -28.03 26.99 72.77
N HIS A 663 -27.67 25.74 72.51
CA HIS A 663 -26.75 24.96 73.35
C HIS A 663 -25.30 25.46 73.19
N GLY A 664 -24.41 24.99 74.09
CA GLY A 664 -22.97 25.16 73.91
C GLY A 664 -22.46 24.49 72.64
N ASN A 665 -21.23 24.81 72.25
CA ASN A 665 -20.61 24.19 71.09
C ASN A 665 -20.26 22.71 71.33
N SER A 666 -20.37 21.94 70.25
CA SER A 666 -19.95 20.55 70.11
C SER A 666 -18.89 20.43 69.01
N PHE A 667 -18.00 19.46 69.12
CA PHE A 667 -16.89 19.21 68.20
C PHE A 667 -17.04 17.89 67.44
N ASN A 668 -16.05 17.55 66.60
CA ASN A 668 -15.98 16.30 65.81
C ASN A 668 -16.51 15.07 66.59
N GLY A 669 -17.67 14.56 66.18
CA GLY A 669 -18.32 13.36 66.72
C GLY A 669 -19.15 13.53 68.01
N GLU A 670 -19.06 14.67 68.68
CA GLU A 670 -19.80 14.95 69.92
C GLU A 670 -21.31 15.13 69.70
N GLN A 671 -22.10 14.96 70.75
CA GLN A 671 -23.54 15.19 70.65
C GLN A 671 -23.89 16.67 70.85
N SER A 672 -24.61 17.25 69.90
CA SER A 672 -25.32 18.52 70.08
C SER A 672 -26.83 18.26 70.12
N GLY A 673 -27.53 18.79 71.12
CA GLY A 673 -28.95 18.52 71.38
C GLY A 673 -29.21 17.42 72.41
N THR A 674 -30.46 16.98 72.53
CA THR A 674 -30.93 16.05 73.59
C THR A 674 -31.33 14.68 73.04
N THR A 675 -31.49 13.71 73.92
CA THR A 675 -31.87 12.33 73.56
C THR A 675 -32.95 11.86 74.52
N GLY A 676 -34.13 11.51 74.02
CA GLY A 676 -35.22 10.98 74.84
C GLY A 676 -35.88 11.99 75.80
N GLN A 677 -35.60 13.29 75.63
CA GLN A 677 -36.20 14.36 76.45
C GLN A 677 -37.44 15.00 75.78
N SER A 678 -37.86 14.51 74.61
CA SER A 678 -38.97 15.07 73.81
C SER A 678 -38.76 16.54 73.40
N LYS A 679 -37.50 17.01 73.37
CA LYS A 679 -37.11 18.36 72.94
C LYS A 679 -36.53 18.31 71.52
N GLN A 680 -37.27 18.91 70.60
CA GLN A 680 -36.87 19.07 69.20
C GLN A 680 -35.73 20.09 69.02
N VAL A 681 -34.83 19.79 68.07
CA VAL A 681 -33.94 20.78 67.45
C VAL A 681 -34.77 21.64 66.48
N GLU A 682 -34.55 22.95 66.52
CA GLU A 682 -35.26 23.95 65.70
C GLU A 682 -34.33 24.62 64.67
N ALA A 683 -33.04 24.73 65.00
CA ALA A 683 -31.98 25.26 64.14
C ALA A 683 -30.60 24.70 64.51
N LEU A 684 -29.60 24.90 63.64
CA LEU A 684 -28.20 24.58 63.88
C LEU A 684 -27.25 25.61 63.24
N MET A 685 -26.01 25.66 63.72
CA MET A 685 -24.88 26.38 63.10
C MET A 685 -23.68 25.44 63.08
N LEU A 686 -22.85 25.50 62.03
CA LEU A 686 -21.62 24.71 61.97
C LEU A 686 -20.52 25.39 61.13
N LYS A 687 -19.26 25.20 61.52
CA LYS A 687 -18.09 25.84 60.88
C LYS A 687 -16.88 24.89 60.95
N LEU A 688 -16.01 24.94 59.95
CA LEU A 688 -14.74 24.21 59.99
C LEU A 688 -13.76 24.85 61.00
N THR A 689 -12.93 24.02 61.61
CA THR A 689 -11.85 24.40 62.53
C THR A 689 -10.56 23.66 62.17
N GLY A 690 -9.44 23.97 62.82
CA GLY A 690 -8.11 23.44 62.46
C GLY A 690 -7.31 24.38 61.54
N LYS A 691 -6.01 24.12 61.37
CA LYS A 691 -5.10 25.02 60.63
C LYS A 691 -5.42 25.13 59.14
N ASP A 692 -6.03 24.10 58.56
CA ASP A 692 -6.34 24.03 57.15
C ASP A 692 -7.79 24.46 56.82
N ALA A 693 -8.59 24.85 57.82
CA ALA A 693 -9.99 25.23 57.64
C ALA A 693 -10.21 26.35 56.62
N ASP A 694 -9.29 27.32 56.52
CA ASP A 694 -9.38 28.43 55.56
C ASP A 694 -9.21 28.00 54.09
N LYS A 695 -8.76 26.77 53.83
CA LYS A 695 -8.64 26.18 52.48
C LYS A 695 -9.95 25.57 51.96
N TYR A 696 -11.00 25.56 52.78
CA TYR A 696 -12.29 24.92 52.46
C TYR A 696 -13.48 25.79 52.90
N ASP A 697 -14.65 25.45 52.39
CA ASP A 697 -15.93 25.96 52.83
C ASP A 697 -16.87 24.80 53.20
N ILE A 698 -17.71 24.98 54.22
CA ILE A 698 -18.74 24.01 54.62
C ILE A 698 -20.13 24.59 54.40
N TYR A 699 -20.94 23.85 53.65
CA TYR A 699 -22.31 24.18 53.28
C TYR A 699 -23.28 23.20 53.93
N TYR A 700 -24.38 23.71 54.49
CA TYR A 700 -25.38 22.89 55.15
C TYR A 700 -26.79 23.45 54.99
N ARG A 701 -27.78 22.56 54.90
CA ARG A 701 -29.20 22.93 54.90
C ARG A 701 -30.02 21.96 55.71
N VAL A 702 -31.22 22.39 56.09
CA VAL A 702 -32.14 21.64 56.95
C VAL A 702 -33.54 21.59 56.36
N HIS A 703 -34.26 20.50 56.63
CA HIS A 703 -35.69 20.37 56.39
C HIS A 703 -36.45 20.79 57.65
N ALA A 704 -37.12 21.93 57.60
CA ALA A 704 -37.88 22.48 58.73
C ALA A 704 -39.38 22.28 58.53
N GLN A 705 -40.09 21.97 59.62
CA GLN A 705 -41.55 21.88 59.63
C GLN A 705 -42.18 23.15 59.02
N ASN A 706 -43.20 22.95 58.19
CA ASN A 706 -43.95 23.97 57.43
C ASN A 706 -43.16 24.76 56.37
N TYR A 707 -41.83 24.66 56.31
CA TYR A 707 -41.00 25.37 55.33
C TYR A 707 -40.30 24.46 54.30
N GLY A 708 -40.24 23.15 54.56
CA GLY A 708 -39.52 22.22 53.69
C GLY A 708 -38.01 22.39 53.80
N TRP A 709 -37.28 22.14 52.71
CA TRP A 709 -35.83 22.37 52.67
C TRP A 709 -35.54 23.86 52.56
N LEU A 710 -34.76 24.39 53.51
CA LEU A 710 -34.27 25.76 53.47
C LEU A 710 -33.07 25.90 52.52
N ALA A 711 -32.60 27.12 52.27
CA ALA A 711 -31.39 27.35 51.50
C ALA A 711 -30.13 26.85 52.24
N TRP A 712 -29.01 26.75 51.51
CA TRP A 712 -27.71 26.42 52.10
C TRP A 712 -27.16 27.60 52.92
N ALA A 713 -26.88 27.35 54.20
CA ALA A 713 -26.03 28.16 55.04
C ALA A 713 -24.55 27.81 54.81
N LYS A 714 -23.67 28.77 55.07
CA LYS A 714 -22.21 28.67 54.90
C LYS A 714 -21.47 29.01 56.21
N ASN A 715 -20.42 28.25 56.54
CA ASN A 715 -19.36 28.64 57.50
C ASN A 715 -19.78 29.33 58.82
N GLY A 716 -20.80 28.82 59.51
CA GLY A 716 -21.23 29.31 60.82
C GLY A 716 -22.49 30.18 60.81
N GLU A 717 -23.09 30.43 59.63
CA GLU A 717 -24.43 30.99 59.49
C GLU A 717 -25.51 30.10 60.12
N ALA A 718 -26.61 30.68 60.58
CA ALA A 718 -27.73 29.89 61.10
C ALA A 718 -28.45 29.12 59.97
N ALA A 719 -28.92 27.90 60.29
CA ALA A 719 -29.80 27.11 59.43
C ALA A 719 -30.99 26.57 60.24
N GLY A 720 -32.22 26.80 59.79
CA GLY A 720 -33.45 26.36 60.48
C GLY A 720 -34.35 27.52 60.94
N THR A 721 -34.99 27.35 62.09
CA THR A 721 -35.97 28.31 62.62
C THR A 721 -35.76 28.65 64.10
N SER A 722 -36.22 29.81 64.55
CA SER A 722 -36.28 30.14 65.99
C SER A 722 -37.50 30.99 66.36
N GLY A 723 -38.01 30.78 67.58
CA GLY A 723 -39.21 31.46 68.09
C GLY A 723 -40.55 30.93 67.54
N TYR A 724 -40.53 30.02 66.56
CA TYR A 724 -41.72 29.38 65.99
C TYR A 724 -42.08 28.03 66.64
N ALA A 725 -41.17 27.42 67.40
CA ALA A 725 -41.30 26.05 67.91
C ALA A 725 -41.50 24.98 66.80
N TYR A 726 -40.90 25.20 65.63
CA TYR A 726 -40.91 24.27 64.50
C TYR A 726 -39.71 23.32 64.58
N ARG A 727 -39.98 22.02 64.50
CA ARG A 727 -38.93 20.99 64.49
C ARG A 727 -38.15 21.01 63.17
N LEU A 728 -36.88 20.66 63.23
CA LEU A 728 -36.17 20.08 62.09
C LEU A 728 -36.55 18.59 61.95
N GLU A 729 -36.58 18.11 60.72
CA GLU A 729 -36.84 16.70 60.40
C GLU A 729 -35.64 16.02 59.71
N ALA A 730 -34.83 16.77 58.93
CA ALA A 730 -33.64 16.26 58.23
C ALA A 730 -32.56 17.33 57.98
N ILE A 731 -31.33 16.90 57.66
CA ILE A 731 -30.16 17.76 57.35
C ILE A 731 -29.34 17.20 56.17
N GLN A 732 -28.61 18.09 55.47
CA GLN A 732 -27.56 17.77 54.50
C GLN A 732 -26.35 18.68 54.73
N ILE A 733 -25.12 18.14 54.63
CA ILE A 733 -23.85 18.86 54.86
C ILE A 733 -22.81 18.46 53.81
N VAL A 734 -22.15 19.42 53.18
CA VAL A 734 -21.12 19.25 52.13
C VAL A 734 -19.90 20.12 52.46
N VAL A 735 -18.70 19.62 52.18
CA VAL A 735 -17.45 20.42 52.21
C VAL A 735 -16.92 20.57 50.79
N THR A 736 -16.46 21.76 50.44
CA THR A 736 -15.89 22.13 49.12
C THR A 736 -14.57 22.88 49.29
N ALA A 737 -13.84 23.17 48.21
CA ALA A 737 -12.68 24.06 48.29
C ALA A 737 -13.10 25.49 48.68
N LYS A 738 -12.13 26.29 49.11
CA LYS A 738 -12.38 27.70 49.45
C LYS A 738 -12.89 28.48 48.25
N GLY A 739 -14.05 29.11 48.38
CA GLY A 739 -14.64 29.95 47.34
C GLY A 739 -15.49 29.20 46.32
N ASP A 740 -15.53 27.86 46.35
CA ASP A 740 -16.45 27.07 45.53
C ASP A 740 -17.90 27.46 45.81
N MET A 741 -18.75 27.41 44.78
CA MET A 741 -20.18 27.71 44.91
C MET A 741 -20.90 26.69 45.81
N ALA A 742 -21.93 27.16 46.51
CA ALA A 742 -22.84 26.28 47.25
C ALA A 742 -23.48 25.24 46.31
N PRO A 743 -23.84 24.05 46.80
CA PRO A 743 -24.64 23.10 46.02
C PRO A 743 -25.95 23.75 45.55
N THR A 744 -26.45 23.37 44.38
CA THR A 744 -27.59 24.07 43.77
C THR A 744 -28.90 23.91 44.57
N VAL A 745 -29.91 24.69 44.21
CA VAL A 745 -31.27 24.61 44.78
C VAL A 745 -31.82 23.18 44.72
N PHE A 746 -31.54 22.42 43.65
CA PHE A 746 -31.85 21.00 43.55
C PHE A 746 -30.59 20.16 43.84
N TYR A 747 -30.64 19.36 44.89
CA TYR A 747 -29.48 18.57 45.34
C TYR A 747 -29.91 17.29 46.08
N GLY A 748 -29.29 16.16 45.76
CA GLY A 748 -29.59 14.86 46.38
C GLY A 748 -31.04 14.39 46.21
N GLY A 749 -31.74 14.84 45.16
CA GLY A 749 -33.16 14.58 44.95
C GLY A 749 -34.13 15.56 45.63
N TYR A 750 -33.61 16.57 46.34
CA TYR A 750 -34.42 17.53 47.10
C TYR A 750 -34.21 18.98 46.65
N THR A 751 -35.32 19.70 46.47
CA THR A 751 -35.36 21.13 46.12
C THR A 751 -35.45 21.98 47.38
N SER A 752 -34.59 23.00 47.53
CA SER A 752 -34.78 24.04 48.55
C SER A 752 -36.03 24.86 48.22
N ASN A 753 -37.02 24.81 49.11
CA ASN A 753 -38.32 25.47 49.00
C ASN A 753 -38.29 26.94 49.47
N ASN A 754 -37.19 27.38 50.09
CA ASN A 754 -37.02 28.73 50.59
C ASN A 754 -35.63 29.28 50.22
N ALA A 755 -35.55 30.58 49.90
CA ALA A 755 -34.31 31.28 49.60
C ALA A 755 -33.49 31.65 50.85
N LYS A 756 -34.09 31.58 52.05
CA LYS A 756 -33.38 31.80 53.33
C LYS A 756 -32.94 30.46 53.93
N ALA A 757 -31.73 30.43 54.48
CA ALA A 757 -31.25 29.31 55.28
C ALA A 757 -31.81 29.34 56.71
N TYR A 758 -32.10 30.54 57.24
CA TYR A 758 -32.62 30.76 58.60
C TYR A 758 -33.87 31.66 58.62
N ILE A 759 -34.82 31.33 59.50
CA ILE A 759 -36.08 32.07 59.68
C ILE A 759 -36.34 32.28 61.18
N SER A 760 -36.23 33.52 61.66
CA SER A 760 -36.49 33.89 63.05
C SER A 760 -37.66 34.88 63.17
N LYS A 761 -38.35 34.85 64.31
CA LYS A 761 -39.27 35.93 64.72
C LYS A 761 -38.57 37.22 65.13
N THR A 762 -37.27 37.18 65.43
CA THR A 762 -36.47 38.35 65.78
C THR A 762 -35.55 38.75 64.64
N SER A 763 -35.17 40.03 64.57
CA SER A 763 -34.20 40.51 63.57
C SER A 763 -32.76 40.07 63.83
N THR A 764 -32.48 39.53 65.03
CA THR A 764 -31.14 39.12 65.46
C THR A 764 -30.80 37.74 64.90
N VAL A 765 -29.85 37.69 63.95
CA VAL A 765 -29.30 36.42 63.47
C VAL A 765 -28.18 35.98 64.42
N PRO A 766 -28.23 34.76 64.99
CA PRO A 766 -27.18 34.23 65.82
C PRO A 766 -25.96 33.86 64.97
N ILE A 767 -24.77 33.95 65.58
CA ILE A 767 -23.49 33.56 64.98
C ILE A 767 -22.87 32.54 65.93
N ILE A 768 -22.30 31.46 65.39
CA ILE A 768 -21.58 30.47 66.21
C ILE A 768 -20.36 31.13 66.87
N ASN A 769 -20.33 31.16 68.20
CA ASN A 769 -19.18 31.71 68.91
C ASN A 769 -17.99 30.78 68.72
N THR A 770 -16.90 31.27 68.12
CA THR A 770 -15.64 30.52 67.97
C THR A 770 -14.47 31.17 68.73
N ASN A 771 -14.77 32.11 69.63
CA ASN A 771 -13.81 32.65 70.57
C ASN A 771 -13.93 31.89 71.89
N ALA A 772 -12.86 31.19 72.27
CA ALA A 772 -12.80 30.52 73.55
C ALA A 772 -12.97 31.54 74.70
N SER A 773 -13.93 31.26 75.59
CA SER A 773 -14.21 32.02 76.80
C SER A 773 -14.32 31.08 77.99
N VAL A 774 -13.93 31.57 79.16
CA VAL A 774 -14.30 30.94 80.43
C VAL A 774 -15.55 31.63 80.97
N ARG A 775 -16.49 30.83 81.47
CA ARG A 775 -17.68 31.26 82.18
C ARG A 775 -17.63 30.71 83.60
N TYR A 776 -18.03 31.51 84.58
CA TYR A 776 -17.93 31.14 85.99
C TYR A 776 -18.92 31.86 86.88
N GLN A 777 -19.25 31.23 88.01
CA GLN A 777 -20.05 31.80 89.08
C GLN A 777 -19.54 31.36 90.44
N SER A 778 -19.83 32.17 91.46
CA SER A 778 -19.45 31.94 92.84
C SER A 778 -20.68 31.81 93.72
N HIS A 779 -20.60 30.94 94.73
CA HIS A 779 -21.52 30.88 95.85
C HIS A 779 -20.94 31.69 97.00
N VAL A 780 -21.52 32.84 97.31
CA VAL A 780 -21.03 33.76 98.34
C VAL A 780 -21.80 33.53 99.64
N SER A 781 -21.08 33.46 100.77
CA SER A 781 -21.66 33.30 102.10
C SER A 781 -22.75 34.37 102.36
N ASN A 782 -23.89 33.94 102.92
CA ASN A 782 -25.09 34.76 103.16
C ASN A 782 -25.75 35.41 101.92
N ILE A 783 -25.34 35.05 100.69
CA ILE A 783 -25.96 35.54 99.44
C ILE A 783 -26.42 34.38 98.53
N GLY A 784 -25.63 33.30 98.46
CA GLY A 784 -25.90 32.16 97.58
C GLY A 784 -25.20 32.27 96.22
N TRP A 785 -25.71 31.54 95.21
CA TRP A 785 -25.18 31.59 93.84
C TRP A 785 -25.47 32.93 93.16
N GLN A 786 -24.42 33.60 92.72
CA GLN A 786 -24.54 34.75 91.81
C GLN A 786 -24.71 34.30 90.36
N SER A 787 -25.18 35.21 89.50
CA SER A 787 -25.23 35.01 88.05
C SER A 787 -23.85 34.66 87.48
N ALA A 788 -23.81 33.76 86.50
CA ALA A 788 -22.60 33.46 85.76
C ALA A 788 -22.10 34.68 84.97
N VAL A 789 -20.79 34.88 85.03
CA VAL A 789 -20.05 35.93 84.33
C VAL A 789 -19.00 35.29 83.41
N GLU A 790 -18.44 36.07 82.48
CA GLU A 790 -17.50 35.58 81.47
C GLU A 790 -16.16 36.35 81.51
N ASN A 791 -15.10 35.71 80.98
CA ASN A 791 -13.78 36.26 80.64
C ASN A 791 -13.43 37.61 81.30
N GLY A 792 -12.93 37.55 82.53
CA GLY A 792 -12.36 38.70 83.23
C GLY A 792 -13.33 39.52 84.08
N SER A 793 -14.61 39.23 84.01
CA SER A 793 -15.64 39.85 84.86
C SER A 793 -15.47 39.45 86.34
N LEU A 794 -15.86 40.29 87.29
CA LEU A 794 -15.80 39.93 88.71
C LEU A 794 -16.89 38.89 89.04
N SER A 795 -16.51 37.81 89.74
CA SER A 795 -17.46 36.93 90.44
C SER A 795 -17.13 36.93 91.93
N GLY A 796 -18.14 37.05 92.80
CA GLY A 796 -18.00 37.22 94.24
C GLY A 796 -18.36 38.63 94.74
N THR A 797 -17.69 39.07 95.81
CA THR A 797 -17.75 40.45 96.34
C THR A 797 -16.35 40.93 96.76
N THR A 798 -16.16 42.23 97.00
CA THR A 798 -14.86 42.76 97.45
C THR A 798 -15.06 43.78 98.57
N GLY A 799 -14.31 43.64 99.65
CA GLY A 799 -14.33 44.55 100.81
C GLY A 799 -15.60 44.43 101.66
N ARG A 800 -16.27 43.27 101.63
CA ARG A 800 -17.52 43.02 102.38
C ARG A 800 -17.37 42.00 103.52
N SER A 801 -16.19 41.39 103.66
CA SER A 801 -15.91 40.28 104.59
C SER A 801 -16.81 39.07 104.38
N LEU A 802 -17.22 38.82 103.13
CA LEU A 802 -18.09 37.71 102.73
C LEU A 802 -17.29 36.72 101.87
N GLY A 803 -17.02 35.55 102.45
CA GLY A 803 -16.25 34.51 101.78
C GLY A 803 -17.03 33.76 100.69
N LEU A 804 -16.31 33.26 99.69
CA LEU A 804 -16.78 32.27 98.74
C LEU A 804 -16.87 30.91 99.44
N GLU A 805 -18.00 30.21 99.35
CA GLU A 805 -18.10 28.82 99.81
C GLU A 805 -17.81 27.81 98.67
N ALA A 806 -18.20 28.14 97.43
CA ALA A 806 -17.98 27.32 96.24
C ALA A 806 -17.91 28.13 94.94
N VAL A 807 -17.41 27.48 93.88
CA VAL A 807 -17.39 27.99 92.50
C VAL A 807 -17.85 26.93 91.50
N LYS A 808 -18.31 27.39 90.33
CA LYS A 808 -18.49 26.60 89.10
C LYS A 808 -17.84 27.35 87.95
N ILE A 809 -17.12 26.62 87.10
CA ILE A 809 -16.33 27.17 85.99
C ILE A 809 -16.47 26.22 84.78
N ASP A 810 -16.84 26.75 83.62
CA ASP A 810 -16.93 26.02 82.35
C ASP A 810 -16.26 26.80 81.21
N LEU A 811 -15.98 26.13 80.10
CA LEU A 811 -15.51 26.77 78.86
C LEU A 811 -16.63 26.81 77.82
N ASN A 812 -16.68 27.88 77.04
CA ASN A 812 -17.57 28.03 75.90
C ASN A 812 -16.81 28.65 74.72
N GLY A 813 -17.31 28.46 73.49
CA GLY A 813 -16.75 29.13 72.30
C GLY A 813 -15.40 28.61 71.81
N GLN A 814 -14.76 27.64 72.47
CA GLN A 814 -13.44 27.13 72.07
C GLN A 814 -13.44 26.53 70.66
N PRO A 815 -12.37 26.65 69.86
CA PRO A 815 -12.33 26.16 68.47
C PRO A 815 -11.95 24.66 68.33
N CYS A 816 -11.65 23.99 69.44
CA CYS A 816 -11.16 22.60 69.47
C CYS A 816 -11.63 21.89 70.75
N PRO A 817 -11.68 20.54 70.78
CA PRO A 817 -12.04 19.77 71.97
C PRO A 817 -11.18 20.09 73.20
N GLY A 818 -11.80 20.05 74.37
CA GLY A 818 -11.15 20.33 75.64
C GLY A 818 -12.03 21.11 76.60
N GLY A 819 -11.61 21.17 77.86
CA GLY A 819 -12.38 21.75 78.95
C GLY A 819 -11.47 22.37 80.01
N ILE A 820 -12.00 22.52 81.22
CA ILE A 820 -11.29 23.02 82.40
C ILE A 820 -11.45 22.06 83.58
N LYS A 821 -10.34 21.76 84.25
CA LYS A 821 -10.32 21.09 85.57
C LYS A 821 -9.94 22.09 86.67
N TYR A 822 -10.57 22.00 87.83
CA TYR A 822 -10.32 22.92 88.95
C TYR A 822 -10.65 22.31 90.30
N GLN A 823 -10.02 22.83 91.36
CA GLN A 823 -10.21 22.43 92.75
C GLN A 823 -10.11 23.62 93.69
N SER A 824 -10.76 23.51 94.84
CA SER A 824 -10.76 24.50 95.91
C SER A 824 -10.05 23.96 97.15
N HIS A 825 -9.25 24.81 97.80
CA HIS A 825 -8.82 24.62 99.18
C HIS A 825 -9.88 25.24 100.09
N VAL A 826 -10.51 24.42 100.93
CA VAL A 826 -11.59 24.87 101.82
C VAL A 826 -11.12 24.86 103.27
N SER A 827 -11.47 25.91 104.03
CA SER A 827 -11.17 26.06 105.45
C SER A 827 -11.55 24.79 106.24
N ASN A 828 -10.63 24.29 107.07
CA ASN A 828 -10.77 23.05 107.85
C ASN A 828 -10.95 21.74 107.04
N ILE A 829 -10.81 21.77 105.71
CA ILE A 829 -10.85 20.57 104.84
C ILE A 829 -9.52 20.40 104.09
N GLY A 830 -8.92 21.49 103.63
CA GLY A 830 -7.77 21.46 102.72
C GLY A 830 -8.18 21.40 101.25
N TRP A 831 -7.25 20.98 100.38
CA TRP A 831 -7.52 20.77 98.95
C TRP A 831 -8.51 19.62 98.72
N GLN A 832 -9.62 19.92 98.06
CA GLN A 832 -10.57 18.90 97.60
C GLN A 832 -10.14 18.29 96.25
N ASN A 833 -10.75 17.17 95.87
CA ASN A 833 -10.56 16.56 94.56
C ASN A 833 -10.92 17.55 93.42
N ALA A 834 -10.16 17.50 92.33
CA ALA A 834 -10.47 18.26 91.13
C ALA A 834 -11.77 17.80 90.47
N VAL A 835 -12.59 18.78 90.09
CA VAL A 835 -13.79 18.63 89.26
C VAL A 835 -13.53 19.25 87.88
N ALA A 836 -14.45 19.04 86.94
CA ALA A 836 -14.37 19.59 85.59
C ALA A 836 -15.67 20.30 85.18
N ASP A 837 -15.54 21.23 84.24
CA ASP A 837 -16.61 21.77 83.38
C ASP A 837 -18.00 21.90 84.04
N GLY A 838 -18.15 22.94 84.85
CA GLY A 838 -19.43 23.32 85.48
C GLY A 838 -19.81 22.55 86.75
N ALA A 839 -19.07 21.51 87.15
CA ALA A 839 -19.24 20.84 88.44
C ALA A 839 -18.85 21.74 89.63
N LEU A 840 -19.38 21.43 90.82
CA LEU A 840 -19.19 22.26 92.02
C LEU A 840 -17.83 21.97 92.68
N ALA A 841 -17.00 23.00 92.86
CA ALA A 841 -15.80 22.96 93.71
C ALA A 841 -16.02 23.82 94.96
N GLY A 842 -15.80 23.28 96.16
CA GLY A 842 -16.07 23.94 97.44
C GLY A 842 -17.15 23.26 98.27
N THR A 843 -17.91 24.05 99.04
CA THR A 843 -19.11 23.63 99.78
C THR A 843 -20.24 24.67 99.63
N THR A 844 -21.46 24.35 100.04
CA THR A 844 -22.57 25.31 100.06
C THR A 844 -23.37 25.14 101.34
N GLY A 845 -23.65 26.22 102.07
CA GLY A 845 -24.46 26.20 103.29
C GLY A 845 -23.79 25.47 104.47
N ARG A 846 -22.45 25.44 104.49
CA ARG A 846 -21.66 24.82 105.57
C ARG A 846 -20.84 25.83 106.38
N ALA A 847 -20.85 27.12 106.00
CA ALA A 847 -20.00 28.16 106.59
C ALA A 847 -18.50 27.85 106.51
N LEU A 848 -18.09 27.08 105.51
CA LEU A 848 -16.68 26.78 105.21
C LEU A 848 -16.28 27.51 103.92
N ASN A 849 -15.27 28.36 104.02
CA ASN A 849 -14.87 29.24 102.93
C ASN A 849 -13.76 28.61 102.08
N VAL A 850 -13.74 28.95 100.80
CA VAL A 850 -12.60 28.73 99.91
C VAL A 850 -11.49 29.71 100.30
N GLU A 851 -10.29 29.20 100.53
CA GLU A 851 -9.08 29.96 100.89
C GLU A 851 -8.11 30.07 99.71
N ALA A 852 -8.09 29.05 98.83
CA ALA A 852 -7.32 29.04 97.59
C ALA A 852 -8.03 28.24 96.48
N ILE A 853 -7.65 28.48 95.23
CA ILE A 853 -8.14 27.79 94.03
C ILE A 853 -6.98 27.37 93.13
N ASN A 854 -7.17 26.28 92.40
CA ASN A 854 -6.27 25.81 91.35
C ASN A 854 -7.12 25.42 90.13
N MET A 855 -6.72 25.82 88.92
CA MET A 855 -7.42 25.45 87.69
C MET A 855 -6.48 25.35 86.48
N ALA A 856 -6.75 24.38 85.60
CA ALA A 856 -5.98 24.17 84.38
C ALA A 856 -6.90 23.71 83.24
N LEU A 857 -6.51 24.06 82.01
CA LEU A 857 -7.18 23.59 80.80
C LEU A 857 -6.86 22.10 80.56
N THR A 858 -7.76 21.41 79.86
CA THR A 858 -7.65 19.99 79.48
C THR A 858 -7.89 19.81 77.98
N GLY A 859 -7.41 18.72 77.37
CA GLY A 859 -7.58 18.48 75.93
C GLY A 859 -6.81 19.47 75.04
N GLU A 860 -7.25 19.65 73.80
CA GLU A 860 -6.56 20.46 72.79
C GLU A 860 -6.62 21.96 73.07
N VAL A 861 -7.68 22.44 73.75
CA VAL A 861 -7.77 23.87 74.13
C VAL A 861 -6.60 24.30 75.03
N ALA A 862 -6.03 23.37 75.81
CA ALA A 862 -4.82 23.61 76.61
C ALA A 862 -3.56 23.86 75.76
N ASN A 863 -3.54 23.46 74.48
CA ASN A 863 -2.46 23.75 73.54
C ASN A 863 -2.64 25.09 72.83
N GLN A 864 -3.89 25.56 72.68
CA GLN A 864 -4.22 26.81 71.98
C GLN A 864 -4.41 28.01 72.90
N TYR A 865 -4.68 27.78 74.19
CA TYR A 865 -4.96 28.81 75.19
C TYR A 865 -4.17 28.60 76.48
N ASP A 866 -4.04 29.69 77.24
CA ASP A 866 -3.60 29.72 78.61
C ASP A 866 -4.72 30.30 79.47
N ILE A 867 -4.92 29.74 80.67
CA ILE A 867 -5.88 30.24 81.65
C ILE A 867 -5.16 31.01 82.75
N TYR A 868 -5.58 32.26 82.95
CA TYR A 868 -5.11 33.14 84.00
C TYR A 868 -6.23 33.42 85.00
N TYR A 869 -5.91 33.35 86.29
CA TYR A 869 -6.88 33.60 87.35
C TYR A 869 -6.24 34.33 88.53
N ARG A 870 -6.99 35.24 89.13
CA ARG A 870 -6.60 35.92 90.37
C ARG A 870 -7.79 36.02 91.30
N VAL A 871 -7.51 36.20 92.58
CA VAL A 871 -8.50 36.16 93.65
C VAL A 871 -8.35 37.37 94.57
N HIS A 872 -9.46 37.81 95.16
CA HIS A 872 -9.48 38.77 96.26
C HIS A 872 -9.42 38.00 97.56
N ALA A 873 -8.27 37.99 98.23
CA ALA A 873 -8.09 37.32 99.52
C ALA A 873 -8.30 38.30 100.67
N GLN A 874 -8.96 37.85 101.74
CA GLN A 874 -9.15 38.61 102.96
C GLN A 874 -7.82 39.18 103.46
N ASN A 875 -7.83 40.45 103.90
CA ASN A 875 -6.68 41.25 104.35
C ASN A 875 -5.57 41.54 103.31
N TYR A 876 -5.43 40.76 102.23
CA TYR A 876 -4.46 40.99 101.16
C TYR A 876 -5.01 41.76 99.96
N GLY A 877 -6.32 41.75 99.77
CA GLY A 877 -6.98 42.32 98.60
C GLY A 877 -6.78 41.46 97.35
N TRP A 878 -6.78 42.09 96.18
CA TRP A 878 -6.50 41.40 94.91
C TRP A 878 -5.03 40.95 94.84
N LEU A 879 -4.85 39.65 94.69
CA LEU A 879 -3.56 38.98 94.48
C LEU A 879 -3.12 39.02 93.00
N GLY A 880 -1.93 38.49 92.73
CA GLY A 880 -1.39 38.35 91.39
C GLY A 880 -2.12 37.30 90.55
N TRP A 881 -1.80 37.23 89.26
CA TRP A 881 -2.35 36.24 88.34
C TRP A 881 -1.60 34.91 88.42
N ALA A 882 -2.30 33.84 88.81
CA ALA A 882 -1.88 32.46 88.60
C ALA A 882 -2.14 32.03 87.16
N LYS A 883 -1.34 31.08 86.66
CA LYS A 883 -1.43 30.50 85.32
C LYS A 883 -1.53 28.98 85.39
N ASN A 884 -2.36 28.36 84.56
CA ASN A 884 -2.34 26.92 84.21
C ASN A 884 -1.94 25.96 85.36
N GLY A 885 -2.77 25.82 86.39
CA GLY A 885 -2.53 24.87 87.49
C GLY A 885 -1.58 25.36 88.58
N GLN A 886 -1.23 26.66 88.60
CA GLN A 886 -0.64 27.32 89.78
C GLN A 886 -1.71 27.63 90.83
N ASN A 887 -1.41 27.57 92.12
CA ASN A 887 -2.39 27.97 93.12
C ASN A 887 -2.65 29.49 93.07
N ALA A 888 -3.85 29.92 93.46
CA ALA A 888 -4.18 31.33 93.73
C ALA A 888 -4.93 31.44 95.06
N GLY A 889 -4.57 32.39 95.91
CA GLY A 889 -5.17 32.57 97.25
C GLY A 889 -4.19 32.32 98.40
N THR A 890 -4.69 31.80 99.52
CA THR A 890 -3.89 31.55 100.73
C THR A 890 -4.12 30.16 101.30
N THR A 891 -3.10 29.61 101.98
CA THR A 891 -3.24 28.38 102.78
C THR A 891 -2.45 28.51 104.08
N GLY A 892 -2.93 27.89 105.16
CA GLY A 892 -2.26 27.96 106.48
C GLY A 892 -2.46 29.28 107.23
N GLN A 893 -3.35 30.15 106.75
CA GLN A 893 -3.59 31.49 107.31
C GLN A 893 -5.04 31.73 107.76
N SER A 894 -5.97 30.81 107.46
CA SER A 894 -7.41 30.94 107.77
C SER A 894 -8.06 32.21 107.18
N LEU A 895 -7.64 32.61 105.98
CA LEU A 895 -8.14 33.77 105.25
C LEU A 895 -8.97 33.31 104.04
N HIS A 896 -10.19 33.82 103.93
CA HIS A 896 -11.10 33.46 102.85
C HIS A 896 -10.85 34.26 101.57
N LEU A 897 -11.27 33.70 100.43
CA LEU A 897 -11.45 34.44 99.19
C LEU A 897 -12.83 35.12 99.21
N GLU A 898 -12.93 36.36 98.75
CA GLU A 898 -14.22 37.07 98.59
C GLU A 898 -14.68 37.11 97.12
N ALA A 899 -13.73 37.10 96.16
CA ALA A 899 -13.99 37.16 94.72
C ALA A 899 -12.87 36.54 93.88
N LEU A 900 -13.16 36.29 92.60
CA LEU A 900 -12.19 35.90 91.58
C LEU A 900 -12.46 36.55 90.21
N GLN A 901 -11.39 36.65 89.42
CA GLN A 901 -11.42 36.92 87.97
C GLN A 901 -10.68 35.79 87.26
N ILE A 902 -11.23 35.30 86.16
CA ILE A 902 -10.63 34.27 85.30
C ILE A 902 -10.66 34.78 83.86
N VAL A 903 -9.52 34.72 83.17
CA VAL A 903 -9.37 35.16 81.77
C VAL A 903 -8.73 34.04 80.98
N LEU A 904 -9.33 33.70 79.84
CA LEU A 904 -8.74 32.83 78.84
C LEU A 904 -8.01 33.68 77.77
N VAL A 905 -6.74 33.37 77.48
CA VAL A 905 -5.94 34.07 76.46
C VAL A 905 -5.28 33.06 75.52
N LYS A 906 -4.90 33.48 74.30
CA LYS A 906 -4.17 32.60 73.37
C LYS A 906 -2.85 32.12 74.00
N LYS A 907 -2.41 30.91 73.63
CA LYS A 907 -1.19 30.28 74.17
C LYS A 907 0.01 31.21 74.09
N GLY A 908 0.75 31.32 75.20
CA GLY A 908 1.96 32.13 75.29
C GLY A 908 1.72 33.63 75.46
N GLN A 909 0.47 34.12 75.39
CA GLN A 909 0.17 35.51 75.74
C GLN A 909 0.47 35.77 77.23
N SER A 910 0.85 37.01 77.52
CA SER A 910 1.11 37.47 78.89
C SER A 910 -0.16 37.47 79.74
N ALA A 911 0.01 37.46 81.07
CA ALA A 911 -1.08 37.70 81.99
C ALA A 911 -1.71 39.09 81.74
N PRO A 912 -3.00 39.29 82.06
CA PRO A 912 -3.57 40.63 82.07
C PRO A 912 -2.80 41.55 83.04
N GLY A 913 -2.81 42.86 82.76
CA GLY A 913 -2.12 43.84 83.61
C GLY A 913 -2.62 43.87 85.06
N ASN A 914 -1.84 44.48 85.96
CA ASN A 914 -2.22 44.63 87.36
C ASN A 914 -3.53 45.41 87.52
N ASN A 915 -3.75 46.44 86.71
CA ASN A 915 -5.06 47.05 86.50
C ASN A 915 -5.77 46.36 85.32
N TYR A 916 -6.89 45.69 85.59
CA TYR A 916 -7.67 44.98 84.59
C TYR A 916 -9.15 44.99 84.96
N GLY A 917 -10.03 45.41 84.03
CA GLY A 917 -11.45 45.60 84.30
C GLY A 917 -11.75 46.69 85.35
N GLY A 918 -10.86 47.68 85.51
CA GLY A 918 -10.93 48.69 86.58
C GLY A 918 -10.46 48.19 87.95
N ILE A 919 -10.06 46.92 88.06
CA ILE A 919 -9.62 46.30 89.31
C ILE A 919 -8.09 46.27 89.36
N ILE A 920 -7.53 46.92 90.39
CA ILE A 920 -6.08 47.04 90.62
C ILE A 920 -5.62 45.99 91.64
N SER A 921 -4.77 45.07 91.20
CA SER A 921 -3.97 44.23 92.07
C SER A 921 -2.72 44.98 92.55
N LYS A 922 -2.51 45.01 93.87
CA LYS A 922 -1.33 45.62 94.51
C LYS A 922 -0.28 44.59 94.91
N ASN A 923 -0.62 43.29 94.87
CA ASN A 923 0.28 42.20 95.25
C ASN A 923 0.60 41.37 93.99
N THR A 924 1.88 41.21 93.68
CA THR A 924 2.33 40.44 92.51
C THR A 924 2.31 38.93 92.74
N MET A 925 2.25 38.47 93.99
CA MET A 925 2.12 37.04 94.32
C MET A 925 0.68 36.60 94.11
N ALA A 926 0.46 35.55 93.31
CA ALA A 926 -0.85 34.93 93.14
C ALA A 926 -1.27 34.09 94.35
N TYR A 927 -0.29 33.56 95.10
CA TYR A 927 -0.48 32.59 96.18
C TYR A 927 0.42 32.88 97.37
N ILE A 928 -0.12 32.72 98.58
CA ILE A 928 0.61 32.93 99.84
C ILE A 928 0.36 31.76 100.78
N ALA A 929 1.32 30.83 100.86
CA ALA A 929 1.35 29.78 101.87
C ALA A 929 2.07 30.26 103.14
N ARG A 930 1.73 29.65 104.28
CA ARG A 930 2.42 29.77 105.56
C ARG A 930 3.00 28.42 105.98
#